data_AF-A0A424YN86-F1
#
_entry.id   AF-A0A424YN86-F1
#
_cell.length_a   1.000
_cell.length_b   1.000
_cell.length_c   1.000
_cell.angle_alpha   90.00
_cell.angle_beta   90.00
_cell.angle_gamma   90.00
#
_symmetry.space_group_name_H-M   'P 1'
#
loop_
_entity.id
_entity.type
_entity.pdbx_description
1 polymer ?
#
loop_
_entity_poly.entity_id
_entity_poly.type
_entity_poly.pdbx_seq_one_letter_code
_entity_poly.pdbx_strand_id
1 'polypeptide(L)'
;MDDHSQPPGSSSDQIFQGVQIKNDSFSISIDQDLIRLIPDSGKLPSVECTKETLFDAVPEINSEGVPSCALAIQTTRGIRRMIITFPEWAGGTGARDRFHKQVHTIIHGASASPQTTRSSKNGSGENQELISGIKIKGASFTMGISASAIALIPEDGDDTQREFPISAISDVIFETDTKDLPCLTLAIRTSSGTRRMILSFPHGLSGESSRDGVARRIQEIAGISFHQKQTPVSQVRENNKVSSFSGIRIKGSHFTADLKRDQIALIPETGGGGPGEFHADKIFDITPEFTPEGEHAAVLSIRTPTGIRRVILCFSPKSGGSVERDRFITHVRGIIDHPHAKQSDSAPQPRRGLFRNEYPICQRSGLFSGEKECGLLLTSKRLIVYERDGQNACIRDEFRTSQILDASPTIDLSGRPAAAISIIQPNENSIQEHIFVFHDETERDSWIDYITADELPPPMIEGGDDEIIIGNEYHNDTEELPEEEVEKGEEEEDQEKDQEIPGFPDEQQTSPVNRCPICMTVLSSESPWCDICGVMVSPETNWRDLDGYSLKFPADISFKPWKNPEYGRFLTFLIYPSGASRFKDDPLRIPLLTFLASILVCILVNIGFLIFFSHHRGFDPSLYPALTKLTTDPVVIATFTAATLFAAVLAFLIAAILAYVIIGREEGSFRRVIRITLYAALPFGIVGLIPGFGLLVAGLWSTFILSGALRSTFDFSVPASFLPPVTSYGMAFCAIILLPGGIIV
;
A
#
# COMPACT_ATOMS: atom_id res chain seq x y z
N MET A 1 -39.07 -25.23 33.96
CA MET A 1 -38.04 -26.27 34.14
C MET A 1 -37.17 -26.16 32.88
N ASP A 2 -36.08 -25.41 32.84
CA ASP A 2 -35.27 -24.85 33.92
C ASP A 2 -34.89 -23.39 33.66
N ASP A 3 -34.80 -22.67 34.78
CA ASP A 3 -34.62 -21.23 34.91
C ASP A 3 -33.14 -20.99 35.23
N HIS A 4 -32.35 -20.56 34.25
CA HIS A 4 -30.96 -20.15 34.47
C HIS A 4 -30.89 -18.64 34.60
N SER A 5 -30.75 -18.23 35.85
CA SER A 5 -30.54 -16.87 36.33
C SER A 5 -29.23 -16.29 35.77
N GLN A 6 -29.31 -15.17 35.04
CA GLN A 6 -28.13 -14.36 34.72
C GLN A 6 -27.58 -13.69 35.99
N PRO A 7 -26.25 -13.70 36.22
CA PRO A 7 -25.64 -12.94 37.30
C PRO A 7 -25.58 -11.44 36.93
N PRO A 8 -25.72 -10.53 37.90
CA PRO A 8 -25.72 -9.10 37.63
C PRO A 8 -24.29 -8.52 37.66
N GLY A 9 -23.96 -7.78 36.61
CA GLY A 9 -22.90 -6.76 36.64
C GLY A 9 -21.47 -7.26 36.37
N SER A 10 -21.17 -7.59 35.13
CA SER A 10 -19.79 -7.59 34.62
C SER A 10 -19.62 -6.42 33.64
N SER A 11 -18.44 -5.81 33.67
CA SER A 11 -17.91 -4.98 32.59
C SER A 11 -18.16 -5.67 31.23
N SER A 12 -18.39 -4.90 30.18
CA SER A 12 -18.71 -5.41 28.85
C SER A 12 -17.54 -6.20 28.26
N ASP A 13 -17.40 -7.46 28.63
CA ASP A 13 -16.50 -8.41 27.98
C ASP A 13 -16.97 -8.54 26.53
N GLN A 14 -16.16 -8.05 25.59
CA GLN A 14 -16.47 -8.20 24.18
C GLN A 14 -16.07 -9.60 23.75
N ILE A 15 -17.08 -10.39 23.39
CA ILE A 15 -16.91 -11.77 22.93
C ILE A 15 -17.08 -11.79 21.40
N PHE A 16 -16.10 -12.34 20.70
CA PHE A 16 -16.16 -12.63 19.27
C PHE A 16 -16.42 -14.13 19.11
N GLN A 17 -17.53 -14.51 18.48
CA GLN A 17 -17.91 -15.92 18.32
C GLN A 17 -17.72 -16.39 16.88
N GLY A 18 -17.38 -17.67 16.69
CA GLY A 18 -17.30 -18.30 15.38
C GLY A 18 -16.12 -17.85 14.52
N VAL A 19 -15.06 -17.28 15.13
CA VAL A 19 -13.81 -17.00 14.42
C VAL A 19 -13.06 -18.30 14.16
N GLN A 20 -12.20 -18.34 13.16
CA GLN A 20 -11.49 -19.57 12.77
C GLN A 20 -9.98 -19.45 12.95
N ILE A 21 -9.35 -20.49 13.51
CA ILE A 21 -7.89 -20.66 13.57
C ILE A 21 -7.58 -22.05 13.02
N LYS A 22 -6.86 -22.14 11.90
CA LYS A 22 -6.55 -23.41 11.21
C LYS A 22 -7.79 -24.29 10.99
N ASN A 23 -8.90 -23.69 10.55
CA ASN A 23 -10.20 -24.31 10.28
C ASN A 23 -11.04 -24.73 11.52
N ASP A 24 -10.50 -24.62 12.72
CA ASP A 24 -11.28 -24.83 13.95
C ASP A 24 -11.96 -23.53 14.40
N SER A 25 -13.22 -23.62 14.84
CA SER A 25 -13.98 -22.48 15.36
C SER A 25 -13.66 -22.18 16.82
N PHE A 26 -13.50 -20.90 17.14
CA PHE A 26 -13.21 -20.38 18.47
C PHE A 26 -14.16 -19.23 18.83
N SER A 27 -14.40 -19.11 20.12
CA SER A 27 -14.90 -17.93 20.80
C SER A 27 -13.74 -17.19 21.46
N ILE A 28 -13.55 -15.91 21.11
CA ILE A 28 -12.55 -15.04 21.71
C ILE A 28 -13.20 -14.15 22.76
N SER A 29 -12.68 -14.15 23.99
CA SER A 29 -12.99 -13.12 24.99
C SER A 29 -11.76 -12.26 25.24
N ILE A 30 -11.94 -10.94 25.21
CA ILE A 30 -10.87 -9.97 25.46
C ILE A 30 -11.12 -9.23 26.77
N ASP A 31 -10.15 -9.27 27.66
CA ASP A 31 -10.05 -8.49 28.90
C ASP A 31 -8.85 -7.51 28.82
N GLN A 32 -8.67 -6.62 29.80
CA GLN A 32 -7.70 -5.51 29.79
C GLN A 32 -6.26 -5.92 29.44
N ASP A 33 -5.82 -7.10 29.89
CA ASP A 33 -4.47 -7.61 29.66
C ASP A 33 -4.45 -9.08 29.19
N LEU A 34 -5.60 -9.64 28.80
CA LEU A 34 -5.75 -11.07 28.51
C LEU A 34 -6.68 -11.30 27.31
N ILE A 35 -6.20 -12.05 26.33
CA ILE A 35 -7.03 -12.61 25.25
C ILE A 35 -7.18 -14.10 25.52
N ARG A 36 -8.41 -14.59 25.67
CA ARG A 36 -8.71 -16.02 25.75
C ARG A 36 -9.38 -16.50 24.47
N LEU A 37 -8.84 -17.58 23.91
CA LEU A 37 -9.35 -18.30 22.75
C LEU A 37 -9.93 -19.62 23.26
N ILE A 38 -11.26 -19.76 23.21
CA ILE A 38 -11.98 -20.95 23.67
C ILE A 38 -12.50 -21.69 22.43
N PRO A 39 -12.04 -22.92 22.14
CA PRO A 39 -12.52 -23.66 20.97
C PRO A 39 -13.98 -24.05 21.15
N ASP A 40 -14.79 -23.77 20.14
CA ASP A 40 -16.24 -24.03 20.16
C ASP A 40 -16.52 -25.56 20.16
N SER A 41 -15.59 -26.35 19.63
CA SER A 41 -15.68 -27.82 19.60
C SER A 41 -15.45 -28.49 20.95
N GLY A 42 -14.85 -27.78 21.91
CA GLY A 42 -14.41 -28.34 23.21
C GLY A 42 -13.32 -29.41 23.11
N LYS A 43 -12.83 -29.76 21.90
CA LYS A 43 -11.81 -30.80 21.69
C LYS A 43 -10.38 -30.29 21.93
N LEU A 44 -10.16 -29.00 21.68
CA LEU A 44 -8.86 -28.35 21.84
C LEU A 44 -8.78 -27.67 23.23
N PRO A 45 -7.58 -27.51 23.80
CA PRO A 45 -7.41 -26.71 25.01
C PRO A 45 -7.65 -25.23 24.70
N SER A 46 -8.16 -24.48 25.68
CA SER A 46 -8.22 -23.02 25.60
C SER A 46 -6.82 -22.43 25.57
N VAL A 47 -6.61 -21.42 24.72
CA VAL A 47 -5.34 -20.70 24.63
C VAL A 47 -5.51 -19.33 25.27
N GLU A 48 -4.60 -18.98 26.16
CA GLU A 48 -4.56 -17.67 26.81
C GLU A 48 -3.32 -16.90 26.37
N CYS A 49 -3.51 -15.69 25.86
CA CYS A 49 -2.43 -14.78 25.47
C CYS A 49 -2.48 -13.56 26.40
N THR A 50 -1.48 -13.42 27.26
CA THR A 50 -1.33 -12.23 28.12
C THR A 50 -0.71 -11.08 27.32
N LYS A 51 -0.88 -9.85 27.79
CA LYS A 51 -0.21 -8.67 27.24
C LYS A 51 1.30 -8.84 27.04
N GLU A 52 1.98 -9.50 27.98
CA GLU A 52 3.43 -9.77 27.91
C GLU A 52 3.82 -10.72 26.78
N THR A 53 2.87 -11.54 26.32
CA THR A 53 3.05 -12.47 25.21
C THR A 53 2.65 -11.87 23.86
N LEU A 54 1.97 -10.72 23.81
CA LEU A 54 1.51 -10.10 22.57
C LEU A 54 2.50 -9.05 22.08
N PHE A 55 3.00 -9.20 20.85
CA PHE A 55 3.93 -8.24 20.24
C PHE A 55 3.26 -7.30 19.25
N ASP A 56 2.42 -7.85 18.38
CA ASP A 56 1.81 -7.12 17.28
C ASP A 56 0.49 -7.78 16.84
N ALA A 57 -0.36 -7.00 16.19
CA ALA A 57 -1.58 -7.45 15.55
C ALA A 57 -1.75 -6.70 14.24
N VAL A 58 -1.83 -7.44 13.12
CA VAL A 58 -1.93 -6.86 11.78
C VAL A 58 -3.23 -7.32 11.12
N PRO A 59 -4.10 -6.41 10.64
CA PRO A 59 -5.27 -6.78 9.86
C PRO A 59 -4.83 -7.22 8.46
N GLU A 60 -5.39 -8.33 7.99
CA GLU A 60 -5.05 -8.94 6.71
C GLU A 60 -6.30 -9.49 6.02
N ILE A 61 -6.10 -10.06 4.84
CA ILE A 61 -7.06 -10.86 4.09
C ILE A 61 -6.36 -12.19 3.80
N ASN A 62 -6.97 -13.32 4.14
CA ASN A 62 -6.37 -14.63 3.87
C ASN A 62 -6.41 -14.98 2.37
N SER A 63 -5.82 -16.10 1.98
CA SER A 63 -5.79 -16.57 0.59
C SER A 63 -7.17 -16.84 -0.03
N GLU A 64 -8.22 -16.94 0.79
CA GLU A 64 -9.60 -17.16 0.37
C GLU A 64 -10.41 -15.85 0.30
N GLY A 65 -9.77 -14.69 0.50
CA GLY A 65 -10.45 -13.40 0.51
C GLY A 65 -11.20 -13.10 1.81
N VAL A 66 -11.05 -13.94 2.85
CA VAL A 66 -11.74 -13.78 4.12
C VAL A 66 -10.94 -12.83 5.04
N PRO A 67 -11.57 -11.84 5.67
CA PRO A 67 -10.90 -10.93 6.59
C PRO A 67 -10.21 -11.68 7.73
N SER A 68 -8.95 -11.37 7.99
CA SER A 68 -8.15 -12.02 9.03
C SER A 68 -7.35 -11.02 9.86
N CYS A 69 -6.89 -11.44 11.02
CA CYS A 69 -5.94 -10.70 11.84
C CYS A 69 -4.79 -11.62 12.24
N ALA A 70 -3.56 -11.26 11.86
CA ALA A 70 -2.36 -11.96 12.23
C ALA A 70 -1.83 -11.41 13.57
N LEU A 71 -1.77 -12.26 14.58
CA LEU A 71 -1.18 -11.96 15.89
C LEU A 71 0.26 -12.48 15.96
N ALA A 72 1.18 -11.65 16.41
CA ALA A 72 2.53 -12.06 16.79
C ALA A 72 2.57 -12.33 18.30
N ILE A 73 2.78 -13.59 18.69
CA ILE A 73 2.68 -14.09 20.07
C ILE A 73 4.01 -14.72 20.50
N GLN A 74 4.56 -14.30 21.64
CA GLN A 74 5.70 -14.95 22.30
C GLN A 74 5.28 -16.31 22.85
N THR A 75 5.95 -17.35 22.40
CA THR A 75 5.84 -18.69 22.98
C THR A 75 7.16 -19.09 23.64
N THR A 76 7.17 -20.22 24.35
CA THR A 76 8.40 -20.83 24.89
C THR A 76 9.40 -21.20 23.79
N ARG A 77 8.96 -21.29 22.53
CA ARG A 77 9.78 -21.58 21.34
C ARG A 77 10.07 -20.34 20.48
N GLY A 78 9.87 -19.14 21.00
CA GLY A 78 10.05 -17.88 20.26
C GLY A 78 8.75 -17.22 19.81
N ILE A 79 8.85 -16.16 19.02
CA ILE A 79 7.70 -15.42 18.48
C ILE A 79 7.04 -16.27 17.38
N ARG A 80 5.74 -16.48 17.49
CA ARG A 80 4.93 -17.22 16.51
C ARG A 80 3.81 -16.35 15.97
N ARG A 81 3.47 -16.58 14.71
CA ARG A 81 2.34 -15.94 14.04
C ARG A 81 1.09 -16.81 14.16
N MET A 82 0.00 -16.24 14.64
CA MET A 82 -1.31 -16.88 14.73
C MET A 82 -2.32 -16.09 13.88
N ILE A 83 -2.93 -16.75 12.90
CA ILE A 83 -3.91 -16.11 12.01
C ILE A 83 -5.31 -16.42 12.53
N ILE A 84 -6.07 -15.37 12.82
CA ILE A 84 -7.48 -15.45 13.23
C ILE A 84 -8.34 -14.96 12.08
N THR A 85 -9.22 -15.81 11.57
CA THR A 85 -10.09 -15.51 10.42
C THR A 85 -11.49 -15.14 10.91
N PHE A 86 -12.06 -14.08 10.32
CA PHE A 86 -13.38 -13.53 10.63
C PHE A 86 -14.30 -13.76 9.44
N PRO A 87 -14.94 -14.94 9.32
CA PRO A 87 -15.95 -15.19 8.29
C PRO A 87 -17.14 -14.23 8.43
N GLU A 88 -17.95 -14.10 7.38
CA GLU A 88 -19.08 -13.16 7.36
C GLU A 88 -20.05 -13.38 8.52
N TRP A 89 -20.35 -14.63 8.87
CA TRP A 89 -21.20 -14.97 10.02
C TRP A 89 -20.59 -14.59 11.38
N ALA A 90 -19.26 -14.45 11.46
CA ALA A 90 -18.56 -13.94 12.64
C ALA A 90 -18.43 -12.40 12.62
N GLY A 91 -19.09 -11.73 11.68
CA GLY A 91 -19.10 -10.28 11.52
C GLY A 91 -18.05 -9.72 10.56
N GLY A 92 -17.32 -10.59 9.84
CA GLY A 92 -16.43 -10.20 8.73
C GLY A 92 -15.39 -9.14 9.09
N THR A 93 -15.16 -8.24 8.14
CA THR A 93 -14.24 -7.09 8.23
C THR A 93 -14.50 -6.23 9.48
N GLY A 94 -15.76 -6.01 9.83
CA GLY A 94 -16.13 -5.20 10.99
C GLY A 94 -15.76 -5.85 12.33
N ALA A 95 -15.88 -7.17 12.45
CA ALA A 95 -15.43 -7.90 13.63
C ALA A 95 -13.91 -7.92 13.73
N ARG A 96 -13.21 -8.17 12.61
CA ARG A 96 -11.74 -8.08 12.52
C ARG A 96 -11.23 -6.73 12.99
N ASP A 97 -11.81 -5.62 12.54
CA ASP A 97 -11.33 -4.28 12.88
C ASP A 97 -11.53 -3.93 14.35
N ARG A 98 -12.66 -4.34 14.93
CA ARG A 98 -12.90 -4.20 16.37
C ARG A 98 -11.89 -5.02 17.17
N PHE A 99 -11.69 -6.28 16.77
CA PHE A 99 -10.71 -7.16 17.38
C PHE A 99 -9.30 -6.57 17.34
N HIS A 100 -8.81 -6.20 16.14
CA HIS A 100 -7.51 -5.58 15.93
C HIS A 100 -7.31 -4.33 16.82
N LYS A 101 -8.30 -3.42 16.85
CA LYS A 101 -8.25 -2.21 17.68
C LYS A 101 -8.12 -2.53 19.17
N GLN A 102 -8.79 -3.57 19.65
CA GLN A 102 -8.70 -4.00 21.05
C GLN A 102 -7.35 -4.63 21.37
N VAL A 103 -6.85 -5.53 20.52
CA VAL A 103 -5.53 -6.13 20.71
C VAL A 103 -4.43 -5.07 20.68
N HIS A 104 -4.50 -4.11 19.76
CA HIS A 104 -3.59 -2.98 19.70
C HIS A 104 -3.66 -2.12 20.99
N THR A 105 -4.84 -1.98 21.59
CA THR A 105 -5.00 -1.29 22.89
C THR A 105 -4.34 -2.06 24.04
N ILE A 106 -4.36 -3.39 24.01
CA ILE A 106 -3.67 -4.24 25.00
C ILE A 106 -2.15 -4.11 24.85
N ILE A 107 -1.63 -4.28 23.63
CA ILE A 107 -0.19 -4.29 23.32
C ILE A 107 0.47 -2.98 23.74
N HIS A 108 -0.06 -1.85 23.27
CA HIS A 108 0.54 -0.54 23.56
C HIS A 108 0.17 -0.01 24.94
N GLY A 109 -0.63 -0.77 25.69
CA GLY A 109 -1.42 -0.27 26.80
C GLY A 109 -2.44 0.76 26.33
N ALA A 110 -3.49 0.97 27.11
CA ALA A 110 -4.12 2.26 27.10
C ALA A 110 -3.02 3.26 27.47
N SER A 111 -2.38 3.91 26.49
CA SER A 111 -1.67 5.18 26.72
C SER A 111 -2.60 5.95 27.60
N ALA A 112 -2.23 6.14 28.87
CA ALA A 112 -3.14 6.58 29.91
C ALA A 112 -3.94 7.76 29.36
N SER A 113 -5.16 7.46 28.90
CA SER A 113 -6.17 8.46 28.77
C SER A 113 -6.23 9.02 30.19
N PRO A 114 -6.03 10.34 30.38
CA PRO A 114 -6.04 10.91 31.72
C PRO A 114 -7.27 10.35 32.39
N GLN A 115 -7.08 9.64 33.53
CA GLN A 115 -8.19 9.05 34.26
C GLN A 115 -9.23 10.15 34.40
N THR A 116 -10.31 10.02 33.62
CA THR A 116 -11.39 10.96 33.61
C THR A 116 -12.12 10.66 34.91
N THR A 117 -11.72 11.32 35.99
CA THR A 117 -12.49 11.35 37.22
C THR A 117 -13.79 12.05 36.87
N ARG A 118 -14.79 11.27 36.45
CA ARG A 118 -16.19 11.68 36.39
C ARG A 118 -16.61 11.95 37.84
N SER A 119 -16.34 13.16 38.30
CA SER A 119 -16.97 13.73 39.48
C SER A 119 -18.46 13.90 39.14
N SER A 120 -19.24 12.89 39.48
CA SER A 120 -20.70 12.95 39.46
C SER A 120 -21.16 13.91 40.55
N LYS A 121 -21.21 15.20 40.24
CA LYS A 121 -22.06 16.18 40.93
C LYS A 121 -22.35 17.39 40.02
N ASN A 122 -23.56 17.36 39.47
CA ASN A 122 -24.39 18.47 38.98
C ASN A 122 -23.92 19.27 37.74
N GLY A 123 -24.70 19.16 36.66
CA GLY A 123 -24.95 20.25 35.70
C GLY A 123 -24.39 20.04 34.29
N SER A 124 -25.29 19.70 33.35
CA SER A 124 -25.16 19.82 31.88
C SER A 124 -23.75 19.60 31.30
N GLY A 125 -23.39 18.34 31.08
CA GLY A 125 -22.05 17.93 30.65
C GLY A 125 -21.76 18.21 29.18
N GLU A 126 -21.10 19.32 28.89
CA GLU A 126 -20.11 19.33 27.81
C GLU A 126 -18.95 18.43 28.24
N ASN A 127 -18.50 17.53 27.36
CA ASN A 127 -17.35 16.67 27.61
C ASN A 127 -16.08 17.54 27.72
N GLN A 128 -15.76 17.99 28.93
CA GLN A 128 -14.54 18.73 29.22
C GLN A 128 -13.40 17.76 29.49
N GLU A 129 -12.35 17.83 28.67
CA GLU A 129 -11.13 17.05 28.88
C GLU A 129 -10.28 17.73 29.95
N LEU A 130 -9.96 17.01 31.02
CA LEU A 130 -9.17 17.51 32.15
C LEU A 130 -7.74 16.96 32.09
N ILE A 131 -6.75 17.84 32.11
CA ILE A 131 -5.33 17.52 32.02
C ILE A 131 -4.64 18.07 33.26
N SER A 132 -4.24 17.18 34.17
CA SER A 132 -3.60 17.52 35.45
C SER A 132 -2.10 17.75 35.34
N GLY A 133 -1.52 18.41 36.34
CA GLY A 133 -0.07 18.56 36.51
C GLY A 133 0.59 19.64 35.65
N ILE A 134 -0.17 20.55 35.04
CA ILE A 134 0.35 21.64 34.23
C ILE A 134 0.91 22.73 35.15
N LYS A 135 2.17 23.12 34.94
CA LYS A 135 2.80 24.16 35.76
C LYS A 135 2.74 25.52 35.09
N ILE A 136 2.21 26.51 35.81
CA ILE A 136 2.19 27.92 35.38
C ILE A 136 2.89 28.74 36.45
N LYS A 137 4.04 29.33 36.11
CA LYS A 137 4.91 30.04 37.06
C LYS A 137 5.25 29.22 38.32
N GLY A 138 5.40 27.91 38.17
CA GLY A 138 5.77 26.98 39.23
C GLY A 138 4.61 26.40 40.04
N ALA A 139 3.41 26.97 39.98
CA ALA A 139 2.21 26.40 40.61
C ALA A 139 1.54 25.38 39.69
N SER A 140 0.96 24.33 40.27
CA SER A 140 0.30 23.24 39.52
C SER A 140 -1.18 23.52 39.30
N PHE A 141 -1.64 23.24 38.07
CA PHE A 141 -3.01 23.42 37.64
C PHE A 141 -3.50 22.18 36.89
N THR A 142 -4.78 21.88 37.06
CA THR A 142 -5.56 21.06 36.15
C THR A 142 -6.21 21.95 35.10
N MET A 143 -5.97 21.66 33.81
CA MET A 143 -6.54 22.39 32.69
C MET A 143 -7.75 21.65 32.13
N GLY A 144 -8.89 22.33 32.04
CA GLY A 144 -10.07 21.87 31.34
C GLY A 144 -10.23 22.61 30.01
N ILE A 145 -10.36 21.88 28.90
CA ILE A 145 -10.61 22.48 27.57
C ILE A 145 -12.04 22.12 27.14
N SER A 146 -12.89 23.13 26.96
CA SER A 146 -14.24 22.99 26.39
C SER A 146 -14.30 23.59 24.99
N ALA A 147 -15.45 23.53 24.31
CA ALA A 147 -15.61 24.18 23.00
C ALA A 147 -15.55 25.73 23.08
N SER A 148 -15.77 26.30 24.26
CA SER A 148 -15.92 27.76 24.44
C SER A 148 -14.79 28.40 25.24
N ALA A 149 -14.13 27.65 26.14
CA ALA A 149 -13.16 28.21 27.08
C ALA A 149 -12.09 27.22 27.53
N ILE A 150 -11.01 27.78 28.07
CA ILE A 150 -9.99 27.07 28.83
C ILE A 150 -10.14 27.45 30.30
N ALA A 151 -10.38 26.44 31.14
CA ALA A 151 -10.42 26.55 32.59
C ALA A 151 -9.10 26.07 33.19
N LEU A 152 -8.55 26.82 34.14
CA LEU A 152 -7.38 26.48 34.94
C LEU A 152 -7.81 26.38 36.41
N ILE A 153 -7.73 25.18 36.96
CA ILE A 153 -8.11 24.85 38.33
C ILE A 153 -6.81 24.62 39.13
N PRO A 154 -6.49 25.45 40.13
CA PRO A 154 -5.30 25.25 40.98
C PRO A 154 -5.38 23.91 41.71
N GLU A 155 -4.28 23.15 41.74
CA GLU A 155 -4.23 21.87 42.47
C GLU A 155 -3.95 22.06 43.97
N ASP A 156 -3.36 23.19 44.35
CA ASP A 156 -2.97 23.50 45.74
C ASP A 156 -4.12 24.04 46.62
N GLY A 157 -5.38 23.92 46.16
CA GLY A 157 -6.57 24.24 46.97
C GLY A 157 -6.94 25.72 47.07
N ASP A 158 -6.35 26.59 46.23
CA ASP A 158 -6.71 28.00 46.16
C ASP A 158 -7.98 28.17 45.28
N ASP A 159 -9.06 28.71 45.84
CA ASP A 159 -10.44 28.60 45.32
C ASP A 159 -10.76 29.37 44.02
N THR A 160 -9.78 30.04 43.40
CA THR A 160 -10.05 30.88 42.22
C THR A 160 -9.72 30.17 40.92
N GLN A 161 -10.69 29.39 40.42
CA GLN A 161 -10.70 28.91 39.04
C GLN A 161 -10.55 30.10 38.08
N ARG A 162 -9.63 29.99 37.13
CA ARG A 162 -9.43 31.01 36.10
C ARG A 162 -9.92 30.46 34.77
N GLU A 163 -10.82 31.17 34.14
CA GLU A 163 -11.37 30.80 32.84
C GLU A 163 -11.13 31.93 31.84
N PHE A 164 -10.79 31.56 30.61
CA PHE A 164 -10.74 32.51 29.50
C PHE A 164 -11.28 31.86 28.22
N PRO A 165 -11.96 32.63 27.36
CA PRO A 165 -12.57 32.08 26.17
C PRO A 165 -11.50 31.64 25.16
N ILE A 166 -11.74 30.54 24.45
CA ILE A 166 -10.81 30.03 23.43
C ILE A 166 -10.61 31.06 22.31
N SER A 167 -11.65 31.82 21.98
CA SER A 167 -11.58 32.93 21.02
C SER A 167 -10.64 34.07 21.43
N ALA A 168 -10.20 34.13 22.70
CA ALA A 168 -9.17 35.07 23.12
C ALA A 168 -7.76 34.60 22.75
N ILE A 169 -7.56 33.32 22.42
CA ILE A 169 -6.25 32.80 22.01
C ILE A 169 -5.98 33.28 20.59
N SER A 170 -4.87 34.00 20.40
CA SER A 170 -4.46 34.53 19.10
C SER A 170 -3.27 33.79 18.49
N ASP A 171 -2.50 33.07 19.31
CA ASP A 171 -1.33 32.32 18.86
C ASP A 171 -0.97 31.22 19.90
N VAL A 172 -0.35 30.16 19.43
CA VAL A 172 0.11 29.01 20.22
C VAL A 172 1.52 28.63 19.76
N ILE A 173 2.49 28.71 20.66
CA ILE A 173 3.91 28.53 20.35
C ILE A 173 4.48 27.40 21.20
N PHE A 174 5.18 26.46 20.56
CA PHE A 174 5.94 25.41 21.24
C PHE A 174 7.29 25.96 21.71
N GLU A 175 7.58 25.82 23.00
CA GLU A 175 8.83 26.26 23.61
C GLU A 175 9.38 25.15 24.54
N THR A 176 10.64 25.27 24.95
CA THR A 176 11.23 24.49 26.03
C THR A 176 11.68 25.44 27.13
N ASP A 177 11.34 25.15 28.39
CA ASP A 177 11.85 25.94 29.53
C ASP A 177 13.35 25.67 29.74
N THR A 178 13.99 26.49 30.56
CA THR A 178 15.36 26.38 31.09
C THR A 178 15.75 25.03 31.69
N LYS A 179 14.78 24.15 31.93
CA LYS A 179 14.96 22.76 32.43
C LYS A 179 14.67 21.70 31.37
N ASP A 180 14.65 22.08 30.09
CA ASP A 180 14.26 21.23 28.95
C ASP A 180 12.85 20.63 29.08
N LEU A 181 11.96 21.24 29.87
CA LEU A 181 10.58 20.80 29.99
C LEU A 181 9.78 21.24 28.75
N PRO A 182 8.92 20.37 28.18
CA PRO A 182 8.04 20.76 27.09
C PRO A 182 7.09 21.86 27.56
N CYS A 183 7.06 22.98 26.84
CA CYS A 183 6.23 24.13 27.16
C CYS A 183 5.32 24.52 25.99
N LEU A 184 4.14 25.03 26.34
CA LEU A 184 3.19 25.62 25.40
C LEU A 184 2.93 27.07 25.80
N THR A 185 3.27 28.00 24.93
CA THR A 185 3.06 29.43 25.14
C THR A 185 1.81 29.88 24.40
N LEU A 186 0.78 30.28 25.15
CA LEU A 186 -0.48 30.82 24.63
C LEU A 186 -0.41 32.35 24.60
N ALA A 187 -0.67 32.95 23.45
CA ALA A 187 -0.91 34.39 23.35
C ALA A 187 -2.41 34.68 23.50
N ILE A 188 -2.80 35.28 24.61
CA ILE A 188 -4.20 35.52 25.00
C ILE A 188 -4.51 37.01 24.89
N ARG A 189 -5.49 37.39 24.08
CA ARG A 189 -6.02 38.74 23.95
C ARG A 189 -6.86 39.09 25.17
N THR A 190 -6.45 40.12 25.89
CA THR A 190 -7.20 40.69 27.01
C THR A 190 -7.61 42.12 26.67
N SER A 191 -8.50 42.72 27.46
CA SER A 191 -8.84 44.15 27.35
C SER A 191 -7.62 45.07 27.49
N SER A 192 -6.57 44.61 28.19
CA SER A 192 -5.29 45.32 28.37
C SER A 192 -4.26 45.05 27.27
N GLY A 193 -4.63 44.32 26.21
CA GLY A 193 -3.72 43.87 25.15
C GLY A 193 -3.40 42.37 25.21
N THR A 194 -2.45 41.93 24.39
CA THR A 194 -2.07 40.51 24.28
C THR A 194 -1.11 40.11 25.39
N ARG A 195 -1.48 39.12 26.21
CA ARG A 195 -0.64 38.54 27.28
C ARG A 195 -0.13 37.17 26.85
N ARG A 196 1.05 36.79 27.33
CA ARG A 196 1.61 35.44 27.12
C ARG A 196 1.47 34.61 28.39
N MET A 197 0.98 33.38 28.23
CA MET A 197 0.88 32.37 29.29
C MET A 197 1.71 31.17 28.90
N ILE A 198 2.69 30.81 29.71
CA ILE A 198 3.56 29.66 29.48
C ILE A 198 3.08 28.50 30.35
N LEU A 199 2.71 27.41 29.69
CA LEU A 199 2.26 26.16 30.30
C LEU A 199 3.42 25.17 30.24
N SER A 200 3.91 24.70 31.39
CA SER A 200 5.00 23.72 31.44
C SER A 200 4.46 22.33 31.77
N PHE A 201 4.81 21.34 30.95
CA PHE A 201 4.37 19.97 31.09
C PHE A 201 5.52 19.15 31.71
N PRO A 202 5.40 18.66 32.95
CA PRO A 202 6.48 17.91 33.61
C PRO A 202 6.81 16.59 32.87
N HIS A 203 8.09 16.21 32.86
CA HIS A 203 8.70 15.03 32.19
C HIS A 203 8.24 13.64 32.70
N GLY A 204 6.97 13.47 33.06
CA GLY A 204 6.38 12.13 33.13
C GLY A 204 6.37 11.49 31.72
N LEU A 205 6.03 10.20 31.65
CA LEU A 205 5.96 9.42 30.39
C LEU A 205 5.09 10.06 29.29
N SER A 206 4.29 11.10 29.60
CA SER A 206 3.38 11.76 28.67
C SER A 206 3.61 13.26 28.46
N GLY A 207 4.66 13.90 29.02
CA GLY A 207 4.78 15.37 29.03
C GLY A 207 4.69 16.04 27.64
N GLU A 208 5.42 15.52 26.66
CA GLU A 208 5.36 16.00 25.26
C GLU A 208 4.02 15.67 24.59
N SER A 209 3.51 14.45 24.81
CA SER A 209 2.23 14.02 24.26
C SER A 209 1.05 14.82 24.80
N SER A 210 1.07 15.20 26.09
CA SER A 210 0.06 16.04 26.72
C SER A 210 0.13 17.47 26.20
N ARG A 211 1.35 18.03 26.02
CA ARG A 211 1.55 19.34 25.37
C ARG A 211 0.95 19.35 23.97
N ASP A 212 1.27 18.34 23.17
CA ASP A 212 0.86 18.25 21.77
C ASP A 212 -0.66 17.99 21.64
N GLY A 213 -1.23 17.20 22.54
CA GLY A 213 -2.68 17.01 22.66
C GLY A 213 -3.42 18.31 22.97
N VAL A 214 -2.97 19.07 23.99
CA VAL A 214 -3.53 20.39 24.33
C VAL A 214 -3.43 21.33 23.12
N ALA A 215 -2.26 21.39 22.49
CA ALA A 215 -2.02 22.29 21.37
C ALA A 215 -2.96 21.97 20.20
N ARG A 216 -3.06 20.70 19.79
CA ARG A 216 -3.96 20.24 18.73
C ARG A 216 -5.42 20.56 19.04
N ARG A 217 -5.86 20.31 20.29
CA ARG A 217 -7.25 20.56 20.68
C ARG A 217 -7.61 22.05 20.62
N ILE A 218 -6.71 22.92 21.08
CA ILE A 218 -6.89 24.37 20.97
C ILE A 218 -6.99 24.78 19.50
N GLN A 219 -6.20 24.18 18.60
CA GLN A 219 -6.29 24.48 17.17
C GLN A 219 -7.60 24.06 16.53
N GLU A 220 -8.06 22.84 16.82
CA GLU A 220 -9.33 22.32 16.29
C GLU A 220 -10.49 23.24 16.65
N ILE A 221 -10.49 23.77 17.87
CA ILE A 221 -11.58 24.62 18.37
C ILE A 221 -11.40 26.07 17.91
N ALA A 222 -10.18 26.61 17.92
CA ALA A 222 -9.91 28.02 17.63
C ALA A 222 -9.68 28.33 16.14
N GLY A 223 -9.43 27.31 15.30
CA GLY A 223 -9.11 27.48 13.87
C GLY A 223 -7.75 28.17 13.62
N ILE A 224 -6.78 28.03 14.53
CA ILE A 224 -5.49 28.74 14.48
C ILE A 224 -4.40 27.85 13.87
N SER A 225 -3.66 28.35 12.88
CA SER A 225 -2.48 27.70 12.29
C SER A 225 -1.21 28.00 13.09
N PHE A 226 -0.32 27.02 13.31
CA PHE A 226 0.90 27.21 14.10
C PHE A 226 2.01 27.99 13.37
N HIS A 227 2.74 28.80 14.14
CA HIS A 227 4.08 29.27 13.79
C HIS A 227 5.11 28.70 14.76
N GLN A 228 5.87 27.70 14.32
CA GLN A 228 6.99 27.19 15.11
C GLN A 228 8.17 28.15 15.01
N LYS A 229 8.27 29.08 15.96
CA LYS A 229 9.37 30.02 16.02
C LYS A 229 10.59 29.31 16.59
N GLN A 230 11.61 29.07 15.77
CA GLN A 230 12.91 28.57 16.23
C GLN A 230 13.51 29.60 17.20
N THR A 231 13.61 29.25 18.48
CA THR A 231 14.34 30.03 19.48
C THR A 231 15.82 30.04 19.09
N PRO A 232 16.49 31.21 19.06
CA PRO A 232 17.93 31.26 18.80
C PRO A 232 18.67 30.49 19.90
N VAL A 233 19.45 29.49 19.50
CA VAL A 233 20.27 28.67 20.39
C VAL A 233 21.30 29.57 21.06
N SER A 234 21.07 29.90 22.33
CA SER A 234 22.11 30.41 23.21
C SER A 234 23.22 29.36 23.26
N GLN A 235 24.42 29.74 22.81
CA GLN A 235 25.62 28.90 22.83
C GLN A 235 25.97 28.50 24.28
N VAL A 236 25.37 27.41 24.75
CA VAL A 236 25.85 26.67 25.91
C VAL A 236 26.90 25.71 25.38
N ARG A 237 28.10 25.81 25.96
CA ARG A 237 29.28 25.00 25.65
C ARG A 237 28.98 23.53 25.98
N GLU A 238 28.52 22.75 25.01
CA GLU A 238 28.26 21.31 25.17
C GLU A 238 29.57 20.56 25.35
N ASN A 239 29.76 19.98 26.55
CA ASN A 239 30.79 18.98 26.79
C ASN A 239 30.44 17.70 26.00
N ASN A 240 31.41 17.15 25.27
CA ASN A 240 31.35 15.85 24.60
C ASN A 240 30.96 14.75 25.60
N LYS A 241 29.68 14.47 25.78
CA LYS A 241 29.18 13.41 26.64
C LYS A 241 29.28 12.08 25.89
N VAL A 242 30.30 11.30 26.20
CA VAL A 242 30.46 9.93 25.68
C VAL A 242 29.45 9.04 26.41
N SER A 243 28.66 8.27 25.67
CA SER A 243 27.76 7.26 26.23
C SER A 243 28.44 5.90 26.12
N SER A 244 28.53 5.15 27.22
CA SER A 244 29.24 3.86 27.27
C SER A 244 28.28 2.75 27.68
N PHE A 245 28.36 1.62 26.99
CA PHE A 245 27.52 0.44 27.17
C PHE A 245 28.42 -0.77 27.43
N SER A 246 28.26 -1.47 28.54
CA SER A 246 29.13 -2.58 28.94
C SER A 246 28.42 -3.94 28.89
N GLY A 247 29.20 -5.01 28.89
CA GLY A 247 28.70 -6.38 28.90
C GLY A 247 28.14 -6.88 27.56
N ILE A 248 28.41 -6.18 26.46
CA ILE A 248 27.94 -6.54 25.11
C ILE A 248 28.73 -7.75 24.63
N ARG A 249 28.07 -8.83 24.21
CA ARG A 249 28.74 -10.04 23.73
C ARG A 249 28.81 -10.03 22.21
N ILE A 250 29.99 -10.26 21.65
CA ILE A 250 30.22 -10.41 20.21
C ILE A 250 31.03 -11.68 19.99
N LYS A 251 30.46 -12.65 19.27
CA LYS A 251 31.08 -13.98 19.04
C LYS A 251 31.60 -14.65 20.33
N GLY A 252 30.87 -14.50 21.43
CA GLY A 252 31.22 -15.10 22.72
C GLY A 252 32.15 -14.27 23.61
N SER A 253 32.78 -13.21 23.10
CA SER A 253 33.65 -12.31 23.89
C SER A 253 32.88 -11.08 24.36
N HIS A 254 33.25 -10.53 25.53
CA HIS A 254 32.61 -9.36 26.12
C HIS A 254 33.30 -8.07 25.68
N PHE A 255 32.50 -7.05 25.37
CA PHE A 255 32.91 -5.74 24.88
C PHE A 255 32.16 -4.62 25.60
N THR A 256 32.85 -3.50 25.75
CA THR A 256 32.29 -2.19 26.04
C THR A 256 32.15 -1.42 24.73
N ALA A 257 30.98 -0.85 24.46
CA ALA A 257 30.75 0.05 23.35
C ALA A 257 30.73 1.51 23.82
N ASP A 258 31.73 2.28 23.40
CA ASP A 258 31.80 3.72 23.63
C ASP A 258 31.28 4.46 22.39
N LEU A 259 30.20 5.21 22.59
CA LEU A 259 29.50 5.98 21.56
C LEU A 259 29.93 7.45 21.65
N LYS A 260 30.60 7.91 20.60
CA LYS A 260 30.92 9.33 20.37
C LYS A 260 29.99 9.88 19.29
N ARG A 261 30.05 11.20 19.05
CA ARG A 261 29.14 11.90 18.12
C ARG A 261 29.16 11.33 16.70
N ASP A 262 30.31 10.81 16.26
CA ASP A 262 30.58 10.40 14.89
C ASP A 262 31.21 8.99 14.78
N GLN A 263 31.32 8.26 15.89
CA GLN A 263 31.91 6.91 15.88
C GLN A 263 31.43 6.03 17.04
N ILE A 264 31.47 4.72 16.81
CA ILE A 264 31.30 3.66 17.80
C ILE A 264 32.66 2.97 17.99
N ALA A 265 33.14 2.89 19.23
CA ALA A 265 34.32 2.10 19.57
C ALA A 265 33.91 0.87 20.39
N LEU A 266 34.18 -0.32 19.87
CA LEU A 266 33.99 -1.60 20.58
C LEU A 266 35.32 -2.04 21.18
N ILE A 267 35.39 -2.03 22.51
CA ILE A 267 36.60 -2.31 23.29
C ILE A 267 36.40 -3.63 24.03
N PRO A 268 37.25 -4.65 23.83
CA PRO A 268 37.12 -5.93 24.53
C PRO A 268 37.35 -5.76 26.05
N GLU A 269 36.46 -6.33 26.87
CA GLU A 269 36.55 -6.28 28.35
C GLU A 269 37.57 -7.28 28.90
N THR A 270 37.63 -8.45 28.27
CA THR A 270 38.65 -9.47 28.52
C THR A 270 39.53 -9.50 27.28
N GLY A 271 40.87 -9.38 27.42
CA GLY A 271 41.83 -9.12 26.33
C GLY A 271 41.91 -10.10 25.13
N GLY A 272 40.88 -10.93 24.89
CA GLY A 272 40.62 -11.59 23.62
C GLY A 272 39.66 -10.77 22.75
N GLY A 273 40.10 -10.43 21.53
CA GLY A 273 39.37 -9.61 20.56
C GLY A 273 40.16 -8.34 20.21
N GLY A 274 40.16 -7.94 18.94
CA GLY A 274 40.75 -6.66 18.54
C GLY A 274 39.74 -5.52 18.78
N PRO A 275 40.18 -4.34 19.26
CA PRO A 275 39.30 -3.17 19.31
C PRO A 275 38.82 -2.81 17.90
N GLY A 276 37.54 -2.50 17.77
CA GLY A 276 36.92 -2.10 16.50
C GLY A 276 36.36 -0.70 16.60
N GLU A 277 36.87 0.23 15.80
CA GLU A 277 36.30 1.58 15.67
C GLU A 277 35.54 1.71 14.34
N PHE A 278 34.30 2.17 14.43
CA PHE A 278 33.39 2.34 13.30
C PHE A 278 32.89 3.77 13.26
N HIS A 279 33.29 4.50 12.22
CA HIS A 279 32.79 5.85 11.98
C HIS A 279 31.37 5.84 11.41
N ALA A 280 30.61 6.91 11.63
CA ALA A 280 29.23 7.07 11.18
C ALA A 280 29.05 6.81 9.68
N ASP A 281 30.00 7.25 8.85
CA ASP A 281 29.99 7.05 7.39
C ASP A 281 30.14 5.58 6.98
N LYS A 282 30.58 4.71 7.90
CA LYS A 282 30.70 3.26 7.69
C LYS A 282 29.54 2.49 8.29
N ILE A 283 28.62 3.11 9.02
CA ILE A 283 27.49 2.41 9.63
C ILE A 283 26.28 2.61 8.73
N PHE A 284 25.75 1.51 8.18
CA PHE A 284 24.59 1.54 7.30
C PHE A 284 23.28 1.55 8.07
N ASP A 285 23.17 0.65 9.06
CA ASP A 285 21.93 0.45 9.80
C ASP A 285 22.22 -0.26 11.13
N ILE A 286 21.25 -0.16 12.03
CA ILE A 286 21.17 -0.92 13.25
C ILE A 286 19.74 -1.43 13.48
N THR A 287 19.59 -2.76 13.49
CA THR A 287 18.30 -3.43 13.68
C THR A 287 18.26 -4.19 15.01
N PRO A 288 17.12 -4.19 15.71
CA PRO A 288 16.90 -5.13 16.80
C PRO A 288 16.66 -6.53 16.24
N GLU A 289 17.33 -7.53 16.81
CA GLU A 289 17.14 -8.96 16.48
C GLU A 289 17.18 -9.80 17.76
N PHE A 290 16.98 -11.10 17.60
CA PHE A 290 17.20 -12.12 18.63
C PHE A 290 18.22 -13.13 18.13
N THR A 291 19.11 -13.60 19.01
CA THR A 291 19.97 -14.73 18.68
C THR A 291 19.16 -16.03 18.61
N PRO A 292 19.69 -17.12 18.01
CA PRO A 292 19.04 -18.44 18.04
C PRO A 292 18.75 -18.94 19.47
N GLU A 293 19.52 -18.47 20.45
CA GLU A 293 19.34 -18.78 21.87
C GLU A 293 18.32 -17.86 22.57
N GLY A 294 17.68 -16.94 21.85
CA GLY A 294 16.70 -15.99 22.37
C GLY A 294 17.29 -14.81 23.13
N GLU A 295 18.61 -14.56 23.05
CA GLU A 295 19.20 -13.35 23.64
C GLU A 295 18.83 -12.12 22.81
N HIS A 296 18.55 -10.99 23.47
CA HIS A 296 18.31 -9.71 22.79
C HIS A 296 19.58 -9.27 22.07
N ALA A 297 19.51 -9.00 20.77
CA ALA A 297 20.65 -8.58 19.98
C ALA A 297 20.37 -7.29 19.20
N ALA A 298 21.41 -6.49 18.96
CA ALA A 298 21.40 -5.45 17.94
C ALA A 298 22.35 -5.85 16.81
N VAL A 299 21.90 -5.78 15.57
CA VAL A 299 22.73 -6.09 14.41
C VAL A 299 23.18 -4.80 13.76
N LEU A 300 24.47 -4.54 13.88
CA LEU A 300 25.12 -3.38 13.30
C LEU A 300 25.64 -3.75 11.90
N SER A 301 25.10 -3.12 10.86
CA SER A 301 25.52 -3.31 9.48
C SER A 301 26.60 -2.30 9.12
N ILE A 302 27.81 -2.76 8.82
CA ILE A 302 28.99 -1.90 8.69
C ILE A 302 29.65 -2.10 7.32
N ARG A 303 29.97 -1.00 6.64
CA ARG A 303 30.79 -1.00 5.42
C ARG A 303 32.24 -1.35 5.74
N THR A 304 32.71 -2.42 5.13
CA THR A 304 34.12 -2.84 5.13
C THR A 304 34.68 -2.74 3.69
N PRO A 305 36.01 -2.77 3.50
CA PRO A 305 36.60 -2.80 2.15
C PRO A 305 36.13 -3.98 1.30
N THR A 306 35.64 -5.06 1.93
CA THR A 306 35.18 -6.28 1.27
C THR A 306 33.66 -6.37 1.13
N GLY A 307 32.91 -5.31 1.48
CA GLY A 307 31.44 -5.29 1.43
C GLY A 307 30.79 -4.92 2.76
N ILE A 308 29.48 -5.16 2.88
CA ILE A 308 28.75 -4.92 4.14
C ILE A 308 28.90 -6.13 5.05
N ARG A 309 29.33 -5.90 6.28
CA ARG A 309 29.48 -6.91 7.31
C ARG A 309 28.48 -6.66 8.44
N ARG A 310 27.76 -7.71 8.83
CA ARG A 310 26.86 -7.69 10.00
C ARG A 310 27.65 -8.03 11.26
N VAL A 311 27.55 -7.19 12.29
CA VAL A 311 28.10 -7.40 13.62
C VAL A 311 26.94 -7.55 14.60
N ILE A 312 26.77 -8.76 15.13
CA ILE A 312 25.70 -9.07 16.08
C ILE A 312 26.21 -8.77 17.49
N LEU A 313 25.52 -7.85 18.17
CA LEU A 313 25.82 -7.37 19.52
C LEU A 313 24.77 -7.93 20.47
N CYS A 314 25.11 -8.91 21.29
CA CYS A 314 24.15 -9.53 22.21
C CYS A 314 24.15 -8.81 23.57
N PHE A 315 22.95 -8.47 24.06
CA PHE A 315 22.70 -7.81 25.32
C PHE A 315 22.12 -8.82 26.29
N SER A 316 22.96 -9.28 27.23
CA SER A 316 22.52 -10.22 28.25
C SER A 316 21.48 -9.59 29.19
N PRO A 317 20.61 -10.40 29.83
CA PRO A 317 19.71 -9.88 30.86
C PRO A 317 20.44 -9.15 32.00
N LYS A 318 21.68 -9.57 32.30
CA LYS A 318 22.54 -8.95 33.33
C LYS A 318 23.05 -7.56 32.92
N SER A 319 23.16 -7.30 31.62
CA SER A 319 23.54 -6.01 31.04
C SER A 319 22.31 -5.19 30.61
N GLY A 320 21.11 -5.50 31.14
CA GLY A 320 19.88 -4.75 30.88
C GLY A 320 19.03 -5.25 29.70
N GLY A 321 19.41 -6.35 29.04
CA GLY A 321 18.58 -7.05 28.05
C GLY A 321 18.04 -6.15 26.93
N SER A 322 16.72 -6.22 26.68
CA SER A 322 16.04 -5.40 25.67
C SER A 322 16.17 -3.90 25.92
N VAL A 323 16.11 -3.46 27.17
CA VAL A 323 16.17 -2.03 27.52
C VAL A 323 17.51 -1.42 27.12
N GLU A 324 18.61 -2.12 27.43
CA GLU A 324 19.94 -1.64 27.08
C GLU A 324 20.21 -1.74 25.57
N ARG A 325 19.70 -2.80 24.92
CA ARG A 325 19.71 -2.93 23.46
C ARG A 325 19.01 -1.74 22.80
N ASP A 326 17.80 -1.42 23.22
CA ASP A 326 16.98 -0.37 22.59
C ASP A 326 17.57 1.01 22.84
N ARG A 327 18.14 1.22 24.03
CA ARG A 327 18.90 2.42 24.35
C ARG A 327 20.15 2.54 23.46
N PHE A 328 20.90 1.46 23.26
CA PHE A 328 22.05 1.42 22.36
C PHE A 328 21.65 1.75 20.92
N ILE A 329 20.60 1.09 20.41
CA ILE A 329 20.02 1.34 19.08
C ILE A 329 19.66 2.82 18.90
N THR A 330 19.00 3.42 19.89
CA THR A 330 18.61 4.83 19.85
C THR A 330 19.82 5.76 19.74
N HIS A 331 20.90 5.48 20.48
CA HIS A 331 22.12 6.29 20.41
C HIS A 331 22.85 6.12 19.08
N VAL A 332 22.94 4.89 18.58
CA VAL A 332 23.58 4.61 17.27
C VAL A 332 22.79 5.27 16.14
N ARG A 333 21.46 5.24 16.17
CA ARG A 333 20.62 5.98 15.21
C ARG A 333 20.90 7.47 15.26
N GLY A 334 21.05 8.05 16.45
CA GLY A 334 21.49 9.44 16.61
C GLY A 334 22.82 9.75 15.91
N ILE A 335 23.78 8.81 15.91
CA ILE A 335 25.07 8.93 15.20
C ILE A 335 24.88 8.82 13.68
N ILE A 336 24.06 7.87 13.21
CA ILE A 336 23.76 7.66 11.78
C ILE A 336 23.05 8.89 11.19
N ASP A 337 22.11 9.49 11.92
CA ASP A 337 21.27 10.59 11.44
C ASP A 337 21.99 11.94 11.43
N HIS A 338 23.11 12.09 12.18
CA HIS A 338 23.84 13.34 12.32
C HIS A 338 25.32 13.24 11.90
N PRO A 339 25.66 12.73 10.69
CA PRO A 339 27.04 12.42 10.35
C PRO A 339 27.91 13.69 10.19
N HIS A 340 27.33 14.85 9.83
CA HIS A 340 28.06 16.09 9.62
C HIS A 340 27.26 17.36 9.91
N ALA A 341 27.18 17.79 11.17
CA ALA A 341 26.99 19.20 11.49
C ALA A 341 28.34 19.95 11.37
N LYS A 342 28.89 20.04 10.14
CA LYS A 342 29.91 21.06 9.87
C LYS A 342 29.20 22.41 9.80
N GLN A 343 29.67 23.36 10.58
CA GLN A 343 29.31 24.78 10.51
C GLN A 343 29.43 25.28 9.06
N SER A 344 28.31 25.31 8.32
CA SER A 344 28.19 26.18 7.16
C SER A 344 27.02 27.12 7.41
N ASP A 345 27.36 28.38 7.70
CA ASP A 345 26.42 29.50 7.70
C ASP A 345 25.85 29.65 6.27
N SER A 346 24.69 29.06 5.99
CA SER A 346 23.75 29.60 4.99
C SER A 346 22.41 28.85 4.97
N ALA A 347 21.36 29.65 5.17
CA ALA A 347 19.94 29.44 4.87
C ALA A 347 19.16 28.30 5.58
N PRO A 348 17.92 28.57 6.04
CA PRO A 348 17.10 27.60 6.76
C PRO A 348 16.58 26.52 5.80
N GLN A 349 16.91 25.26 6.07
CA GLN A 349 16.23 24.13 5.44
C GLN A 349 14.87 23.90 6.12
N PRO A 350 13.79 23.64 5.35
CA PRO A 350 12.52 23.22 5.91
C PRO A 350 12.68 21.87 6.61
N ARG A 351 11.95 21.70 7.71
CA ARG A 351 11.95 20.46 8.50
C ARG A 351 11.47 19.31 7.61
N ARG A 352 12.41 18.40 7.32
CA ARG A 352 12.11 17.08 6.75
C ARG A 352 11.36 16.29 7.82
N GLY A 353 10.28 15.62 7.42
CA GLY A 353 9.58 14.66 8.26
C GLY A 353 10.56 13.59 8.76
N LEU A 354 10.17 12.89 9.83
CA LEU A 354 10.89 11.71 10.33
C LEU A 354 11.18 10.77 9.15
N PHE A 355 12.44 10.71 8.71
CA PHE A 355 12.86 9.82 7.64
C PHE A 355 12.51 8.39 8.05
N ARG A 356 11.67 7.70 7.27
CA ARG A 356 11.57 6.24 7.37
C ARG A 356 12.96 5.68 7.02
N ASN A 357 13.58 5.03 7.99
CA ASN A 357 14.86 4.35 7.80
C ASN A 357 14.71 3.26 6.74
N GLU A 358 15.80 2.98 6.03
CA GLU A 358 15.83 1.88 5.09
C GLU A 358 15.78 0.56 5.88
N TYR A 359 14.90 -0.36 5.52
CA TYR A 359 14.78 -1.67 6.17
C TYR A 359 14.69 -2.78 5.11
N PRO A 360 15.20 -4.00 5.39
CA PRO A 360 15.06 -5.12 4.48
C PRO A 360 13.61 -5.59 4.42
N ILE A 361 13.12 -5.91 3.22
CA ILE A 361 11.76 -6.40 2.96
C ILE A 361 11.82 -7.90 2.73
N CYS A 362 12.62 -8.32 1.76
CA CYS A 362 12.84 -9.73 1.44
C CYS A 362 14.26 -9.94 0.90
N GLN A 363 14.79 -11.15 1.12
CA GLN A 363 16.13 -11.53 0.66
C GLN A 363 16.08 -12.93 0.07
N ARG A 364 16.69 -13.11 -1.10
CA ARG A 364 16.83 -14.43 -1.71
C ARG A 364 18.25 -14.64 -2.19
N SER A 365 18.78 -15.85 -1.97
CA SER A 365 20.05 -16.32 -2.51
C SER A 365 19.79 -17.44 -3.52
N GLY A 366 20.78 -17.75 -4.36
CA GLY A 366 20.70 -18.87 -5.31
C GLY A 366 19.89 -18.56 -6.57
N LEU A 367 19.64 -17.30 -6.87
CA LEU A 367 19.03 -16.90 -8.15
C LEU A 367 20.11 -16.88 -9.24
N PHE A 368 19.71 -16.86 -10.51
CA PHE A 368 20.66 -16.69 -11.61
C PHE A 368 20.39 -15.40 -12.38
N SER A 369 21.46 -14.68 -12.70
CA SER A 369 21.40 -13.57 -13.67
C SER A 369 22.38 -13.87 -14.80
N GLY A 370 21.82 -14.33 -15.94
CA GLY A 370 22.59 -14.99 -16.98
C GLY A 370 23.14 -16.33 -16.50
N GLU A 371 24.45 -16.55 -16.64
CA GLU A 371 25.14 -17.78 -16.20
C GLU A 371 25.68 -17.71 -14.76
N LYS A 372 25.50 -16.58 -14.07
CA LYS A 372 26.06 -16.36 -12.73
C LYS A 372 25.02 -16.50 -11.65
N GLU A 373 25.37 -17.20 -10.58
CA GLU A 373 24.57 -17.25 -9.36
C GLU A 373 24.66 -15.90 -8.63
N CYS A 374 23.51 -15.38 -8.20
CA CYS A 374 23.39 -14.14 -7.45
C CYS A 374 22.31 -14.28 -6.37
N GLY A 375 22.29 -13.32 -5.45
CA GLY A 375 21.18 -13.08 -4.55
C GLY A 375 20.60 -11.69 -4.75
N LEU A 376 19.34 -11.56 -4.38
CA LEU A 376 18.60 -10.31 -4.35
C LEU A 376 18.29 -9.96 -2.90
N LEU A 377 18.40 -8.69 -2.56
CA LEU A 377 17.93 -8.12 -1.30
C LEU A 377 17.12 -6.87 -1.65
N LEU A 378 15.81 -6.94 -1.43
CA LEU A 378 14.94 -5.79 -1.55
C LEU A 378 14.85 -5.09 -0.20
N THR A 379 15.06 -3.79 -0.20
CA THR A 379 14.87 -2.92 0.95
C THR A 379 13.82 -1.87 0.64
N SER A 380 13.38 -1.13 1.66
CA SER A 380 12.43 -0.03 1.47
C SER A 380 12.93 1.12 0.60
N LYS A 381 14.22 1.13 0.18
CA LYS A 381 14.80 2.17 -0.67
C LYS A 381 15.56 1.66 -1.90
N ARG A 382 15.93 0.38 -1.95
CA ARG A 382 16.75 -0.16 -3.04
C ARG A 382 16.62 -1.67 -3.19
N LEU A 383 16.85 -2.11 -4.42
CA LEU A 383 17.14 -3.49 -4.78
C LEU A 383 18.65 -3.67 -4.87
N ILE A 384 19.19 -4.59 -4.10
CA ILE A 384 20.61 -4.92 -4.05
C ILE A 384 20.81 -6.29 -4.67
N VAL A 385 21.66 -6.37 -5.70
CA VAL A 385 22.11 -7.62 -6.30
C VAL A 385 23.47 -7.95 -5.73
N TYR A 386 23.63 -9.11 -5.11
CA TYR A 386 24.89 -9.56 -4.55
C TYR A 386 25.32 -10.89 -5.15
N GLU A 387 26.63 -11.09 -5.29
CA GLU A 387 27.23 -12.36 -5.68
C GLU A 387 27.70 -13.07 -4.41
N ARG A 388 27.40 -14.37 -4.30
CA ARG A 388 27.79 -15.18 -3.16
C ARG A 388 29.02 -16.00 -3.53
N ASP A 389 30.14 -15.73 -2.86
CA ASP A 389 31.36 -16.52 -2.98
C ASP A 389 31.61 -17.23 -1.63
N GLY A 390 31.06 -18.44 -1.52
CA GLY A 390 31.10 -19.24 -0.29
C GLY A 390 30.36 -18.59 0.89
N GLN A 391 31.13 -18.16 1.91
CA GLN A 391 30.60 -17.49 3.11
C GLN A 391 30.52 -15.96 2.98
N ASN A 392 31.04 -15.38 1.91
CA ASN A 392 31.05 -13.93 1.72
C ASN A 392 30.04 -13.52 0.64
N ALA A 393 29.31 -12.43 0.87
CA ALA A 393 28.46 -11.79 -0.12
C ALA A 393 29.12 -10.46 -0.56
N CYS A 394 29.33 -10.30 -1.87
CA CYS A 394 29.81 -9.05 -2.45
C CYS A 394 28.67 -8.37 -3.21
N ILE A 395 28.45 -7.07 -3.00
CA ILE A 395 27.43 -6.34 -3.76
C ILE A 395 27.94 -6.17 -5.19
N ARG A 396 27.16 -6.67 -6.15
CA ARG A 396 27.43 -6.56 -7.58
C ARG A 396 26.81 -5.28 -8.13
N ASP A 397 25.52 -5.10 -7.92
CA ASP A 397 24.74 -3.96 -8.40
C ASP A 397 23.79 -3.45 -7.32
N GLU A 398 23.49 -2.15 -7.34
CA GLU A 398 22.58 -1.50 -6.41
C GLU A 398 21.69 -0.52 -7.16
N PHE A 399 20.37 -0.68 -7.02
CA PHE A 399 19.37 0.12 -7.70
C PHE A 399 18.41 0.70 -6.70
N ARG A 400 18.24 2.03 -6.68
CA ARG A 400 17.21 2.65 -5.86
C ARG A 400 15.84 2.22 -6.33
N THR A 401 14.87 2.09 -5.42
CA THR A 401 13.48 1.77 -5.78
C THR A 401 12.91 2.79 -6.77
N SER A 402 13.35 4.06 -6.69
CA SER A 402 12.99 5.11 -7.65
C SER A 402 13.54 4.90 -9.06
N GLN A 403 14.50 4.00 -9.26
CA GLN A 403 15.07 3.63 -10.56
C GLN A 403 14.37 2.42 -11.17
N ILE A 404 13.62 1.65 -10.36
CA ILE A 404 12.87 0.49 -10.83
C ILE A 404 11.58 1.01 -11.46
N LEU A 405 11.39 0.71 -12.74
CA LEU A 405 10.21 1.10 -13.50
C LEU A 405 9.11 0.05 -13.42
N ASP A 406 9.49 -1.20 -13.56
CA ASP A 406 8.58 -2.33 -13.68
C ASP A 406 9.31 -3.64 -13.34
N ALA A 407 8.56 -4.63 -12.88
CA ALA A 407 9.00 -6.01 -12.78
C ALA A 407 7.90 -6.89 -13.38
N SER A 408 8.27 -7.75 -14.33
CA SER A 408 7.29 -8.59 -15.03
C SER A 408 7.73 -10.06 -15.07
N PRO A 409 6.78 -11.00 -15.05
CA PRO A 409 7.09 -12.41 -15.15
C PRO A 409 7.52 -12.73 -16.58
N THR A 410 8.58 -13.51 -16.70
CA THR A 410 9.13 -14.02 -17.96
C THR A 410 9.67 -15.44 -17.75
N ILE A 411 10.28 -16.00 -18.80
CA ILE A 411 10.97 -17.28 -18.76
C ILE A 411 12.37 -17.11 -19.34
N ASP A 412 13.33 -17.82 -18.76
CA ASP A 412 14.68 -17.84 -19.34
C ASP A 412 14.73 -18.71 -20.62
N LEU A 413 15.89 -18.74 -21.28
CA LEU A 413 16.08 -19.53 -22.50
C LEU A 413 15.90 -21.06 -22.29
N SER A 414 15.92 -21.52 -21.05
CA SER A 414 15.68 -22.92 -20.66
C SER A 414 14.24 -23.20 -20.20
N GLY A 415 13.37 -22.19 -20.22
CA GLY A 415 11.98 -22.31 -19.76
C GLY A 415 11.81 -22.25 -18.24
N ARG A 416 12.83 -21.84 -17.49
CA ARG A 416 12.72 -21.64 -16.04
C ARG A 416 12.04 -20.32 -15.73
N PRO A 417 11.29 -20.22 -14.62
CA PRO A 417 10.63 -18.99 -14.24
C PRO A 417 11.65 -17.89 -13.98
N ALA A 418 11.42 -16.71 -14.54
CA ALA A 418 12.31 -15.58 -14.38
C ALA A 418 11.53 -14.27 -14.21
N ALA A 419 12.08 -13.29 -13.50
CA ALA A 419 11.55 -11.94 -13.45
C ALA A 419 12.45 -11.00 -14.25
N ALA A 420 11.83 -10.22 -15.15
CA ALA A 420 12.50 -9.14 -15.85
C ALA A 420 12.23 -7.82 -15.12
N ILE A 421 13.29 -7.20 -14.60
CA ILE A 421 13.22 -5.94 -13.85
C ILE A 421 13.78 -4.83 -14.73
N SER A 422 12.94 -3.85 -15.08
CA SER A 422 13.31 -2.69 -15.88
C SER A 422 13.82 -1.56 -15.00
N ILE A 423 15.03 -1.07 -15.26
CA ILE A 423 15.73 -0.10 -14.42
C ILE A 423 16.22 1.10 -15.26
N ILE A 424 15.98 2.31 -14.77
CA ILE A 424 16.52 3.55 -15.37
C ILE A 424 17.97 3.75 -14.92
N GLN A 425 18.87 3.73 -15.90
CA GLN A 425 20.26 4.14 -15.74
C GLN A 425 20.33 5.67 -15.56
N PRO A 426 20.81 6.17 -14.40
CA PRO A 426 20.77 7.60 -14.09
C PRO A 426 21.71 8.43 -14.98
N ASN A 427 22.72 7.79 -15.57
CA ASN A 427 23.74 8.46 -16.38
C ASN A 427 23.42 8.45 -17.87
N GLU A 428 22.54 7.57 -18.35
CA GLU A 428 22.36 7.30 -19.77
C GLU A 428 20.94 7.59 -20.28
N ASN A 429 19.98 7.87 -19.38
CA ASN A 429 18.54 7.91 -19.72
C ASN A 429 18.09 6.68 -20.53
N SER A 430 18.79 5.55 -20.34
CA SER A 430 18.50 4.28 -20.97
C SER A 430 17.78 3.39 -19.95
N ILE A 431 16.85 2.59 -20.44
CA ILE A 431 16.19 1.55 -19.65
C ILE A 431 16.99 0.28 -19.88
N GLN A 432 17.53 -0.30 -18.81
CA GLN A 432 18.16 -1.61 -18.83
C GLN A 432 17.26 -2.63 -18.15
N GLU A 433 17.14 -3.78 -18.78
CA GLU A 433 16.36 -4.90 -18.27
C GLU A 433 17.31 -5.92 -17.64
N HIS A 434 17.06 -6.24 -16.37
CA HIS A 434 17.79 -7.26 -15.62
C HIS A 434 16.89 -8.48 -15.44
N ILE A 435 17.34 -9.63 -15.93
CA ILE A 435 16.62 -10.89 -15.82
C ILE A 435 17.19 -11.71 -14.66
N PHE A 436 16.32 -12.13 -13.75
CA PHE A 436 16.64 -12.99 -12.62
C PHE A 436 15.82 -14.27 -12.70
N VAL A 437 16.49 -15.42 -12.72
CA VAL A 437 15.86 -16.74 -12.81
C VAL A 437 15.63 -17.29 -11.41
N PHE A 438 14.40 -17.69 -11.16
CA PHE A 438 13.91 -18.26 -9.90
C PHE A 438 13.82 -19.79 -10.03
N HIS A 439 13.78 -20.47 -8.88
CA HIS A 439 13.56 -21.92 -8.84
C HIS A 439 12.08 -22.28 -9.00
N ASP A 440 11.21 -21.38 -8.58
CA ASP A 440 9.77 -21.61 -8.47
C ASP A 440 8.97 -20.39 -8.99
N GLU A 441 7.82 -20.66 -9.61
CA GLU A 441 6.94 -19.63 -10.17
C GLU A 441 6.26 -18.79 -9.08
N THR A 442 5.83 -19.41 -7.99
CA THR A 442 5.15 -18.69 -6.89
C THR A 442 6.11 -17.77 -6.15
N GLU A 443 7.37 -18.20 -6.01
CA GLU A 443 8.43 -17.37 -5.46
C GLU A 443 8.72 -16.16 -6.38
N ARG A 444 8.85 -16.39 -7.70
CA ARG A 444 9.01 -15.31 -8.69
C ARG A 444 7.89 -14.29 -8.57
N ASP A 445 6.65 -14.75 -8.52
CA ASP A 445 5.47 -13.88 -8.50
C ASP A 445 5.40 -13.07 -7.21
N SER A 446 5.72 -13.68 -6.06
CA SER A 446 5.85 -12.96 -4.78
C SER A 446 6.91 -11.87 -4.84
N TRP A 447 8.06 -12.13 -5.48
CA TRP A 447 9.11 -11.13 -5.68
C TRP A 447 8.67 -9.99 -6.59
N ILE A 448 7.97 -10.30 -7.67
CA ILE A 448 7.40 -9.29 -8.56
C ILE A 448 6.44 -8.41 -7.76
N ASP A 449 5.51 -9.01 -7.02
CA ASP A 449 4.54 -8.30 -6.19
C ASP A 449 5.24 -7.38 -5.20
N TYR A 450 6.30 -7.83 -4.51
CA TYR A 450 7.06 -6.96 -3.60
C TYR A 450 7.75 -5.79 -4.29
N ILE A 451 8.27 -6.00 -5.51
CA ILE A 451 8.96 -4.95 -6.27
C ILE A 451 7.96 -3.93 -6.82
N THR A 452 6.79 -4.39 -7.26
CA THR A 452 5.72 -3.56 -7.85
C THR A 452 4.74 -3.01 -6.82
N ALA A 453 4.82 -3.44 -5.56
CA ALA A 453 3.90 -3.01 -4.51
C ALA A 453 3.92 -1.48 -4.33
N ASP A 454 2.72 -0.90 -4.37
CA ASP A 454 2.51 0.50 -4.02
C ASP A 454 2.74 0.74 -2.52
N GLU A 455 2.52 -0.26 -1.66
CA GLU A 455 2.88 -0.22 -0.24
C GLU A 455 3.76 -1.43 0.11
N LEU A 456 5.02 -1.17 0.48
CA LEU A 456 5.95 -2.23 0.85
C LEU A 456 5.57 -2.80 2.22
N PRO A 457 5.45 -4.14 2.36
CA PRO A 457 5.07 -4.77 3.61
C PRO A 457 6.14 -4.53 4.71
N PRO A 458 5.75 -4.59 5.99
CA PRO A 458 6.71 -4.56 7.10
C PRO A 458 7.75 -5.70 6.97
N PRO A 459 8.94 -5.57 7.59
CA PRO A 459 10.04 -6.51 7.41
C PRO A 459 9.62 -7.96 7.71
N MET A 460 9.72 -8.85 6.72
CA MET A 460 9.48 -10.26 6.94
C MET A 460 10.70 -10.87 7.65
N ILE A 461 10.48 -11.43 8.84
CA ILE A 461 11.45 -12.33 9.47
C ILE A 461 11.10 -13.73 8.98
N GLU A 462 11.88 -14.27 8.05
CA GLU A 462 11.78 -15.67 7.61
C GLU A 462 12.04 -16.59 8.81
N GLY A 463 10.97 -17.09 9.43
CA GLY A 463 11.02 -18.25 10.30
C GLY A 463 11.03 -19.48 9.41
N GLY A 464 12.12 -20.24 9.42
CA GLY A 464 12.18 -21.51 8.70
C GLY A 464 11.05 -22.44 9.13
N ASP A 465 10.37 -23.04 8.15
CA ASP A 465 9.37 -24.08 8.34
C ASP A 465 10.02 -25.35 8.88
N ASP A 466 10.26 -25.42 10.19
CA ASP A 466 10.54 -26.67 10.87
C ASP A 466 9.20 -27.33 11.25
N GLU A 467 8.92 -28.44 10.59
CA GLU A 467 7.81 -29.36 10.87
C GLU A 467 7.68 -29.63 12.37
N ILE A 468 6.50 -29.35 12.90
CA ILE A 468 6.12 -29.74 14.25
C ILE A 468 5.84 -31.25 14.24
N ILE A 469 6.86 -32.07 14.49
CA ILE A 469 6.66 -33.44 15.00
C ILE A 469 6.22 -33.30 16.46
N ILE A 470 4.90 -33.27 16.70
CA ILE A 470 4.35 -33.62 18.01
C ILE A 470 4.34 -35.16 18.05
N GLY A 471 5.39 -35.70 18.67
CA GLY A 471 5.41 -37.11 19.04
C GLY A 471 4.31 -37.40 20.05
N ASN A 472 3.39 -38.30 19.69
CA ASN A 472 2.70 -39.15 20.63
C ASN A 472 2.70 -40.56 20.04
N GLU A 473 3.59 -41.40 20.57
CA GLU A 473 3.45 -42.85 20.51
C GLU A 473 2.12 -43.23 21.19
N TYR A 474 1.17 -43.74 20.42
CA TYR A 474 0.29 -44.81 20.89
C TYR A 474 0.04 -45.78 19.74
N HIS A 475 0.63 -46.96 19.88
CA HIS A 475 0.16 -48.19 19.27
C HIS A 475 -1.34 -48.38 19.58
N ASN A 476 -2.15 -48.65 18.56
CA ASN A 476 -3.18 -49.69 18.58
C ASN A 476 -3.76 -49.90 17.17
N ASP A 477 -3.35 -51.03 16.58
CA ASP A 477 -4.16 -52.08 15.95
C ASP A 477 -5.60 -51.76 15.47
N THR A 478 -5.77 -52.02 14.17
CA THR A 478 -6.86 -52.78 13.52
C THR A 478 -8.30 -52.27 13.60
N GLU A 479 -8.87 -51.88 12.44
CA GLU A 479 -10.04 -52.56 11.85
C GLU A 479 -10.33 -52.03 10.43
N GLU A 480 -10.32 -52.96 9.47
CA GLU A 480 -10.84 -52.81 8.10
C GLU A 480 -12.36 -53.03 8.09
N LEU A 481 -13.03 -52.42 7.08
CA LEU A 481 -14.34 -52.73 6.46
C LEU A 481 -15.35 -51.56 6.47
N PRO A 482 -16.30 -51.50 5.51
CA PRO A 482 -16.10 -51.49 4.07
C PRO A 482 -16.86 -50.33 3.39
N GLU A 483 -16.58 -50.14 2.10
CA GLU A 483 -17.30 -49.27 1.18
C GLU A 483 -18.76 -49.72 1.02
N GLU A 484 -19.72 -48.83 1.29
CA GLU A 484 -21.11 -48.97 0.84
C GLU A 484 -21.40 -47.97 -0.28
N GLU A 485 -21.60 -48.53 -1.47
CA GLU A 485 -22.29 -47.91 -2.60
C GLU A 485 -23.76 -47.64 -2.20
N VAL A 486 -24.25 -46.42 -2.42
CA VAL A 486 -25.69 -46.15 -2.43
C VAL A 486 -26.08 -45.50 -3.75
N GLU A 487 -26.89 -46.26 -4.50
CA GLU A 487 -27.54 -45.90 -5.74
C GLU A 487 -28.55 -44.74 -5.59
N LYS A 488 -28.64 -44.01 -6.70
CA LYS A 488 -29.78 -43.26 -7.27
C LYS A 488 -31.13 -43.35 -6.56
N GLY A 489 -31.72 -42.17 -6.36
CA GLY A 489 -33.16 -41.96 -6.33
C GLY A 489 -33.50 -40.56 -6.88
N GLU A 490 -34.03 -40.52 -8.10
CA GLU A 490 -34.76 -39.38 -8.65
C GLU A 490 -36.12 -39.26 -7.91
N GLU A 491 -36.59 -38.05 -7.61
CA GLU A 491 -37.90 -37.55 -8.06
C GLU A 491 -38.21 -36.14 -7.50
N GLU A 492 -38.95 -35.43 -8.33
CA GLU A 492 -39.40 -34.04 -8.32
C GLU A 492 -40.23 -33.62 -7.09
N GLU A 493 -40.21 -32.33 -6.73
CA GLU A 493 -41.45 -31.53 -6.68
C GLU A 493 -41.16 -30.02 -6.46
N ASP A 494 -41.70 -29.24 -7.40
CA ASP A 494 -41.75 -27.78 -7.41
C ASP A 494 -42.60 -27.22 -6.26
N GLN A 495 -42.06 -26.26 -5.51
CA GLN A 495 -42.87 -25.27 -4.79
C GLN A 495 -42.29 -23.87 -5.00
N GLU A 496 -42.88 -23.17 -5.98
CA GLU A 496 -42.92 -21.71 -6.08
C GLU A 496 -43.37 -21.12 -4.73
N LYS A 497 -42.48 -20.35 -4.09
CA LYS A 497 -42.84 -19.41 -3.04
C LYS A 497 -42.44 -18.01 -3.48
N ASP A 498 -43.46 -17.19 -3.75
CA ASP A 498 -43.37 -15.75 -3.90
C ASP A 498 -42.58 -15.14 -2.73
N GLN A 499 -41.35 -14.69 -3.01
CA GLN A 499 -40.62 -13.80 -2.12
C GLN A 499 -40.79 -12.37 -2.62
N GLU A 500 -41.47 -11.57 -1.80
CA GLU A 500 -41.56 -10.13 -1.90
C GLU A 500 -40.16 -9.51 -1.96
N ILE A 501 -39.96 -8.66 -2.98
CA ILE A 501 -38.75 -7.87 -3.20
C ILE A 501 -38.55 -6.90 -2.02
N PRO A 502 -37.48 -7.00 -1.22
CA PRO A 502 -37.13 -5.95 -0.27
C PRO A 502 -36.63 -4.74 -1.06
N GLY A 503 -37.18 -3.57 -0.74
CA GLY A 503 -36.86 -2.31 -1.40
C GLY A 503 -35.36 -2.04 -1.51
N PHE A 504 -34.96 -1.56 -2.68
CA PHE A 504 -33.61 -1.06 -2.96
C PHE A 504 -33.17 -0.06 -1.88
N PRO A 505 -32.01 -0.23 -1.24
CA PRO A 505 -31.46 0.80 -0.38
C PRO A 505 -31.09 2.02 -1.24
N ASP A 506 -31.50 3.19 -0.75
CA ASP A 506 -31.24 4.50 -1.36
C ASP A 506 -29.76 4.64 -1.79
N GLU A 507 -29.58 5.24 -2.96
CA GLU A 507 -28.29 5.56 -3.58
C GLU A 507 -27.31 6.13 -2.54
N GLN A 508 -26.35 5.29 -2.11
CA GLN A 508 -25.18 5.74 -1.38
C GLN A 508 -24.52 6.85 -2.20
N GLN A 509 -24.51 8.05 -1.62
CA GLN A 509 -23.90 9.24 -2.18
C GLN A 509 -22.40 8.98 -2.35
N THR A 510 -22.01 8.52 -3.54
CA THR A 510 -20.62 8.25 -3.91
C THR A 510 -19.79 9.50 -3.68
N SER A 511 -18.70 9.36 -2.93
CA SER A 511 -17.69 10.39 -2.74
C SER A 511 -17.29 11.02 -4.09
N PRO A 512 -17.03 12.34 -4.13
CA PRO A 512 -16.72 13.03 -5.38
C PRO A 512 -15.48 12.40 -6.03
N VAL A 513 -15.65 11.97 -7.28
CA VAL A 513 -14.58 11.34 -8.07
C VAL A 513 -13.46 12.34 -8.30
N ASN A 514 -12.31 12.14 -7.65
CA ASN A 514 -11.13 12.97 -7.84
C ASN A 514 -10.61 12.81 -9.28
N ARG A 515 -10.41 13.94 -9.97
CA ARG A 515 -9.90 13.97 -11.35
C ARG A 515 -8.64 14.80 -11.42
N CYS A 516 -7.69 14.37 -12.25
CA CYS A 516 -6.48 15.15 -12.47
C CYS A 516 -6.80 16.51 -13.12
N PRO A 517 -6.22 17.61 -12.63
CA PRO A 517 -6.45 18.95 -13.19
C PRO A 517 -5.90 19.14 -14.61
N ILE A 518 -4.96 18.29 -15.05
CA ILE A 518 -4.30 18.41 -16.36
C ILE A 518 -4.94 17.47 -17.39
N CYS A 519 -5.03 16.18 -17.04
CA CYS A 519 -5.49 15.12 -17.94
C CYS A 519 -7.02 14.88 -17.82
N MET A 520 -7.68 15.40 -16.77
CA MET A 520 -9.10 15.16 -16.41
C MET A 520 -9.47 13.68 -16.24
N THR A 521 -8.47 12.80 -16.17
CA THR A 521 -8.62 11.38 -15.89
C THR A 521 -9.05 11.20 -14.44
N VAL A 522 -9.96 10.26 -14.23
CA VAL A 522 -10.30 9.80 -12.88
C VAL A 522 -9.04 9.25 -12.25
N LEU A 523 -8.68 9.80 -11.11
CA LEU A 523 -7.55 9.34 -10.33
C LEU A 523 -8.00 8.12 -9.53
N SER A 524 -7.12 7.13 -9.43
CA SER A 524 -7.25 6.18 -8.34
C SER A 524 -7.21 6.96 -7.03
N SER A 525 -8.07 6.62 -6.06
CA SER A 525 -8.04 7.21 -4.72
C SER A 525 -6.70 7.00 -4.01
N GLU A 526 -5.90 6.05 -4.50
CA GLU A 526 -4.65 5.59 -3.89
C GLU A 526 -3.40 6.14 -4.60
N SER A 527 -3.50 6.68 -5.83
CA SER A 527 -2.34 7.20 -6.56
C SER A 527 -2.16 8.71 -6.34
N PRO A 528 -0.99 9.17 -5.82
CA PRO A 528 -0.69 10.59 -5.73
C PRO A 528 -0.38 11.24 -7.09
N TRP A 529 -0.32 10.46 -8.18
CA TRP A 529 0.04 10.88 -9.52
C TRP A 529 -1.12 10.65 -10.52
N CYS A 530 -1.28 11.54 -11.52
CA CYS A 530 -2.03 11.19 -12.73
C CYS A 530 -1.15 10.26 -13.53
N ASP A 531 -1.41 8.97 -13.49
CA ASP A 531 -0.75 7.92 -14.27
C ASP A 531 -0.76 8.17 -15.80
N ILE A 532 -1.56 9.14 -16.28
CA ILE A 532 -1.65 9.50 -17.69
C ILE A 532 -0.67 10.63 -18.07
N CYS A 533 -0.54 11.67 -17.25
CA CYS A 533 0.37 12.79 -17.56
C CYS A 533 1.58 12.88 -16.62
N GLY A 534 1.72 11.93 -15.69
CA GLY A 534 2.76 11.90 -14.67
C GLY A 534 2.68 13.06 -13.67
N VAL A 535 1.55 13.77 -13.61
CA VAL A 535 1.41 14.97 -12.79
C VAL A 535 0.92 14.59 -11.41
N MET A 536 1.70 14.93 -10.38
CA MET A 536 1.31 14.76 -8.98
C MET A 536 0.06 15.60 -8.69
N VAL A 537 -1.01 14.99 -8.17
CA VAL A 537 -2.31 15.65 -7.93
C VAL A 537 -2.60 15.86 -6.44
N SER A 538 -2.00 15.07 -5.55
CA SER A 538 -2.14 15.24 -4.10
C SER A 538 -0.76 15.23 -3.42
N PRO A 539 -0.26 16.39 -2.93
CA PRO A 539 0.99 16.46 -2.20
C PRO A 539 0.91 15.82 -0.80
N GLU A 540 -0.30 15.63 -0.26
CA GLU A 540 -0.53 15.07 1.08
C GLU A 540 -0.42 13.54 1.14
N THR A 541 -0.40 12.86 -0.01
CA THR A 541 -0.23 11.39 -0.14
C THR A 541 1.17 11.00 -0.64
N ASN A 542 2.12 11.95 -0.69
CA ASN A 542 3.48 11.70 -1.14
C ASN A 542 4.33 11.02 -0.02
N TRP A 543 4.15 9.70 0.15
CA TRP A 543 4.88 8.92 1.15
C TRP A 543 6.33 8.55 0.75
N ARG A 544 6.75 8.85 -0.49
CA ARG A 544 8.09 8.55 -1.04
C ARG A 544 9.12 9.69 -0.88
N ASP A 545 8.81 10.77 -0.16
CA ASP A 545 9.70 11.95 -0.03
C ASP A 545 10.20 12.49 -1.39
N LEU A 546 9.39 12.36 -2.45
CA LEU A 546 9.73 12.80 -3.83
C LEU A 546 9.63 14.33 -4.03
N ASP A 547 9.59 15.13 -2.95
CA ASP A 547 9.51 16.60 -3.02
C ASP A 547 10.68 17.23 -3.82
N GLY A 548 11.80 16.52 -3.93
CA GLY A 548 12.95 16.90 -4.75
C GLY A 548 12.77 16.67 -6.26
N TYR A 549 11.80 15.85 -6.66
CA TYR A 549 11.46 15.52 -8.04
C TYR A 549 10.03 15.94 -8.42
N SER A 550 9.43 16.87 -7.67
CA SER A 550 8.37 17.65 -8.28
C SER A 550 8.98 18.29 -9.54
N LEU A 551 8.36 18.06 -10.70
CA LEU A 551 8.59 18.91 -11.84
C LEU A 551 8.20 20.31 -11.36
N LYS A 552 9.17 21.06 -10.83
CA LYS A 552 9.05 22.50 -10.60
C LYS A 552 8.95 23.09 -11.98
N PHE A 553 7.74 23.11 -12.50
CA PHE A 553 7.44 23.91 -13.65
C PHE A 553 7.81 25.34 -13.24
N PRO A 554 8.63 26.04 -14.04
CA PRO A 554 8.79 27.47 -13.89
C PRO A 554 7.40 28.08 -13.72
N ALA A 555 7.24 29.05 -12.81
CA ALA A 555 5.94 29.70 -12.54
C ALA A 555 5.25 30.26 -13.81
N ASP A 556 5.97 30.30 -14.93
CA ASP A 556 5.54 30.79 -16.23
C ASP A 556 5.01 29.70 -17.19
N ILE A 557 5.13 28.40 -16.89
CA ILE A 557 4.56 27.34 -17.75
C ILE A 557 3.12 27.04 -17.31
N SER A 558 2.19 27.87 -17.79
CA SER A 558 0.79 27.50 -17.85
C SER A 558 0.64 26.33 -18.84
N PHE A 559 0.49 25.11 -18.33
CA PHE A 559 -0.11 24.05 -19.15
C PHE A 559 -1.51 24.50 -19.47
N LYS A 560 -1.69 24.97 -20.70
CA LYS A 560 -3.01 25.20 -21.23
C LYS A 560 -3.68 23.82 -21.23
N PRO A 561 -4.73 23.58 -20.41
CA PRO A 561 -5.44 22.32 -20.45
C PRO A 561 -5.82 22.05 -21.91
N TRP A 562 -5.73 20.78 -22.32
CA TRP A 562 -6.14 20.40 -23.68
C TRP A 562 -7.51 21.02 -23.94
N LYS A 563 -7.62 21.81 -25.02
CA LYS A 563 -8.88 22.48 -25.36
C LYS A 563 -10.06 21.50 -25.36
N ASN A 564 -9.79 20.24 -25.70
CA ASN A 564 -10.73 19.13 -25.67
C ASN A 564 -10.15 17.97 -24.82
N PRO A 565 -10.63 17.76 -23.58
CA PRO A 565 -10.11 16.71 -22.69
C PRO A 565 -10.35 15.29 -23.22
N GLU A 566 -11.33 15.12 -24.11
CA GLU A 566 -11.63 13.86 -24.79
C GLU A 566 -10.48 13.36 -25.68
N TYR A 567 -9.70 14.29 -26.27
CA TYR A 567 -8.60 13.94 -27.17
C TYR A 567 -7.39 13.37 -26.41
N GLY A 568 -7.05 13.95 -25.25
CA GLY A 568 -5.98 13.43 -24.40
C GLY A 568 -6.29 12.03 -23.86
N ARG A 569 -7.55 11.80 -23.50
CA ARG A 569 -8.06 10.48 -23.08
C ARG A 569 -7.92 9.44 -24.19
N PHE A 570 -8.35 9.79 -25.39
CA PHE A 570 -8.23 8.95 -26.57
C PHE A 570 -6.78 8.61 -26.91
N LEU A 571 -5.91 9.63 -26.96
CA LEU A 571 -4.48 9.45 -27.24
C LEU A 571 -3.83 8.53 -26.20
N THR A 572 -4.22 8.65 -24.94
CA THR A 572 -3.66 7.81 -23.88
C THR A 572 -4.10 6.36 -24.00
N PHE A 573 -5.37 6.11 -24.32
CA PHE A 573 -5.84 4.75 -24.58
C PHE A 573 -5.04 4.07 -25.70
N LEU A 574 -4.69 4.81 -26.75
CA LEU A 574 -3.91 4.28 -27.87
C LEU A 574 -2.47 3.94 -27.50
N ILE A 575 -1.87 4.72 -26.60
CA ILE A 575 -0.48 4.51 -26.15
C ILE A 575 -0.43 3.42 -25.07
N TYR A 576 -1.43 3.37 -24.18
CA TYR A 576 -1.50 2.46 -23.03
C TYR A 576 -2.85 1.72 -22.99
N PRO A 577 -3.06 0.71 -23.86
CA PRO A 577 -4.30 -0.05 -23.91
C PRO A 577 -4.57 -0.88 -22.65
N SER A 578 -3.54 -1.21 -21.87
CA SER A 578 -3.68 -1.88 -20.56
C SER A 578 -4.48 -1.06 -19.54
N GLY A 579 -4.50 0.28 -19.70
CA GLY A 579 -5.30 1.21 -18.90
C GLY A 579 -6.78 1.28 -19.27
N ALA A 580 -7.29 0.37 -20.12
CA ALA A 580 -8.67 0.35 -20.60
C ALA A 580 -9.72 0.35 -19.47
N SER A 581 -9.42 -0.28 -18.34
CA SER A 581 -10.27 -0.34 -17.15
C SER A 581 -10.64 1.05 -16.62
N ARG A 582 -9.82 2.07 -16.89
CA ARG A 582 -10.03 3.47 -16.46
C ARG A 582 -11.11 4.18 -17.26
N PHE A 583 -11.46 3.67 -18.44
CA PHE A 583 -12.54 4.20 -19.29
C PHE A 583 -13.87 3.49 -19.05
N LYS A 584 -13.93 2.54 -18.10
CA LYS A 584 -15.16 1.80 -17.76
C LYS A 584 -16.30 2.73 -17.34
N ASP A 585 -15.98 3.91 -16.80
CA ASP A 585 -16.94 4.87 -16.27
C ASP A 585 -17.33 5.98 -17.26
N ASP A 586 -16.70 6.04 -18.44
CA ASP A 586 -16.99 7.09 -19.42
C ASP A 586 -18.40 6.96 -20.02
N PRO A 587 -19.10 8.08 -20.30
CA PRO A 587 -20.44 8.03 -20.88
C PRO A 587 -20.37 7.38 -22.26
N LEU A 588 -21.21 6.35 -22.48
CA LEU A 588 -21.21 5.51 -23.69
C LEU A 588 -21.22 6.30 -25.01
N ARG A 589 -21.81 7.50 -25.01
CA ARG A 589 -21.88 8.39 -26.18
C ARG A 589 -20.52 8.72 -26.76
N ILE A 590 -19.50 8.93 -25.93
CA ILE A 590 -18.16 9.34 -26.37
C ILE A 590 -17.49 8.23 -27.19
N PRO A 591 -17.23 7.02 -26.64
CA PRO A 591 -16.56 5.97 -27.41
C PRO A 591 -17.37 5.52 -28.63
N LEU A 592 -18.71 5.56 -28.56
CA LEU A 592 -19.56 5.24 -29.71
C LEU A 592 -19.37 6.24 -30.85
N LEU A 593 -19.38 7.54 -30.54
CA LEU A 593 -19.20 8.59 -31.54
C LEU A 593 -17.79 8.55 -32.13
N THR A 594 -16.77 8.33 -31.30
CA THR A 594 -15.39 8.17 -31.77
C THR A 594 -15.23 6.94 -32.66
N PHE A 595 -15.81 5.80 -32.28
CA PHE A 595 -15.82 4.58 -33.09
C PHE A 595 -16.47 4.82 -34.47
N LEU A 596 -17.68 5.37 -34.50
CA LEU A 596 -18.40 5.65 -35.75
C LEU A 596 -17.64 6.65 -36.64
N ALA A 597 -17.10 7.71 -36.05
CA ALA A 597 -16.28 8.67 -36.79
C ALA A 597 -15.00 8.03 -37.35
N SER A 598 -14.34 7.18 -36.55
CA SER A 598 -13.11 6.48 -36.92
C SER A 598 -13.32 5.56 -38.14
N ILE A 599 -14.42 4.79 -38.15
CA ILE A 599 -14.79 3.91 -39.26
C ILE A 599 -15.18 4.73 -40.48
N LEU A 600 -15.95 5.80 -40.31
CA LEU A 600 -16.36 6.63 -41.43
C LEU A 600 -15.15 7.26 -42.13
N VAL A 601 -14.20 7.82 -41.36
CA VAL A 601 -12.96 8.38 -41.93
C VAL A 601 -12.15 7.29 -42.63
N CYS A 602 -12.03 6.09 -42.03
CA CYS A 602 -11.37 4.95 -42.64
C CYS A 602 -11.99 4.56 -44.00
N ILE A 603 -13.31 4.45 -44.07
CA ILE A 603 -14.03 4.14 -45.31
C ILE A 603 -13.79 5.22 -46.37
N LEU A 604 -13.94 6.50 -46.00
CA LEU A 604 -13.77 7.62 -46.91
C LEU A 604 -12.34 7.73 -47.46
N VAL A 605 -11.33 7.50 -46.62
CA VAL A 605 -9.91 7.52 -47.05
C VAL A 605 -9.61 6.36 -47.99
N ASN A 606 -10.12 5.16 -47.72
CA ASN A 606 -9.94 4.01 -48.62
C ASN A 606 -10.65 4.22 -49.96
N ILE A 607 -11.87 4.76 -49.96
CA ILE A 607 -12.59 5.13 -51.20
C ILE A 607 -11.81 6.21 -51.97
N GLY A 608 -11.36 7.26 -51.29
CA GLY A 608 -10.56 8.33 -51.89
C GLY A 608 -9.27 7.81 -52.52
N PHE A 609 -8.61 6.87 -51.86
CA PHE A 609 -7.41 6.21 -52.40
C PHE A 609 -7.73 5.36 -53.64
N LEU A 610 -8.83 4.59 -53.63
CA LEU A 610 -9.27 3.83 -54.79
C LEU A 610 -9.57 4.74 -55.99
N ILE A 611 -10.23 5.88 -55.76
CA ILE A 611 -10.50 6.90 -56.79
C ILE A 611 -9.19 7.50 -57.31
N PHE A 612 -8.25 7.82 -56.41
CA PHE A 612 -6.95 8.35 -56.80
C PHE A 612 -6.18 7.38 -57.71
N PHE A 613 -6.12 6.10 -57.33
CA PHE A 613 -5.45 5.05 -58.10
C PHE A 613 -6.16 4.74 -59.42
N SER A 614 -7.49 4.74 -59.43
CA SER A 614 -8.27 4.54 -60.65
C SER A 614 -7.99 5.63 -61.67
N HIS A 615 -7.81 6.87 -61.22
CA HIS A 615 -7.49 8.00 -62.07
C HIS A 615 -6.03 8.01 -62.55
N HIS A 616 -5.06 7.67 -61.68
CA HIS A 616 -3.63 7.83 -61.99
C HIS A 616 -2.98 6.61 -62.66
N ARG A 617 -3.43 5.39 -62.33
CA ARG A 617 -2.87 4.15 -62.92
C ARG A 617 -3.80 3.48 -63.92
N GLY A 618 -5.05 3.92 -64.01
CA GLY A 618 -6.06 3.33 -64.89
C GLY A 618 -6.33 1.88 -64.51
N PHE A 619 -7.30 1.63 -63.64
CA PHE A 619 -7.81 0.26 -63.51
C PHE A 619 -8.49 -0.11 -64.82
N ASP A 620 -7.99 -1.12 -65.52
CA ASP A 620 -8.66 -1.66 -66.68
C ASP A 620 -10.05 -2.17 -66.25
N PRO A 621 -11.15 -1.56 -66.74
CA PRO A 621 -12.50 -1.94 -66.36
C PRO A 621 -12.82 -3.40 -66.70
N SER A 622 -12.11 -3.99 -67.66
CA SER A 622 -12.28 -5.39 -68.05
C SER A 622 -11.69 -6.36 -67.02
N LEU A 623 -10.59 -5.97 -66.35
CA LEU A 623 -9.91 -6.79 -65.35
C LEU A 623 -10.53 -6.61 -63.95
N TYR A 624 -11.05 -5.42 -63.65
CA TYR A 624 -11.56 -5.07 -62.32
C TYR A 624 -12.91 -4.36 -62.34
N PRO A 625 -13.96 -4.95 -62.96
CA PRO A 625 -15.25 -4.29 -63.17
C PRO A 625 -15.92 -3.83 -61.86
N ALA A 626 -15.75 -4.58 -60.77
CA ALA A 626 -16.29 -4.23 -59.46
C ALA A 626 -15.59 -3.01 -58.84
N LEU A 627 -14.26 -2.94 -58.92
CA LEU A 627 -13.50 -1.78 -58.42
C LEU A 627 -13.79 -0.54 -59.27
N THR A 628 -13.93 -0.70 -60.59
CA THR A 628 -14.31 0.41 -61.46
C THR A 628 -15.69 0.95 -61.08
N LYS A 629 -16.71 0.09 -60.94
CA LYS A 629 -18.05 0.50 -60.47
C LYS A 629 -18.01 1.19 -59.10
N LEU A 630 -17.21 0.67 -58.18
CA LEU A 630 -17.02 1.27 -56.85
C LEU A 630 -16.38 2.67 -56.91
N THR A 631 -15.72 3.04 -58.00
CA THR A 631 -15.13 4.39 -58.16
C THR A 631 -15.96 5.34 -59.01
N THR A 632 -16.85 4.82 -59.86
CA THR A 632 -17.60 5.62 -60.85
C THR A 632 -19.07 5.80 -60.51
N ASP A 633 -19.69 4.86 -59.78
CA ASP A 633 -21.11 4.90 -59.44
C ASP A 633 -21.32 5.35 -57.99
N PRO A 634 -21.90 6.54 -57.74
CA PRO A 634 -22.15 7.04 -56.39
C PRO A 634 -23.11 6.15 -55.59
N VAL A 635 -24.02 5.42 -56.24
CA VAL A 635 -24.94 4.48 -55.58
C VAL A 635 -24.16 3.27 -55.06
N VAL A 636 -23.21 2.76 -55.83
CA VAL A 636 -22.33 1.65 -55.41
C VAL A 636 -21.43 2.10 -54.25
N ILE A 637 -20.91 3.33 -54.28
CA ILE A 637 -20.13 3.90 -53.17
C ILE A 637 -20.97 4.00 -51.89
N ALA A 638 -22.19 4.53 -51.98
CA ALA A 638 -23.06 4.70 -50.83
C ALA A 638 -23.50 3.35 -50.23
N THR A 639 -23.87 2.40 -51.08
CA THR A 639 -24.25 1.04 -50.65
C THR A 639 -23.09 0.29 -50.03
N PHE A 640 -21.89 0.35 -50.62
CA PHE A 640 -20.67 -0.23 -50.03
C PHE A 640 -20.32 0.39 -48.67
N THR A 641 -20.42 1.72 -48.57
CA THR A 641 -20.17 2.45 -47.32
C THR A 641 -21.15 2.01 -46.22
N ALA A 642 -22.45 1.97 -46.54
CA ALA A 642 -23.48 1.55 -45.61
C ALA A 642 -23.31 0.08 -45.18
N ALA A 643 -23.02 -0.82 -46.12
CA ALA A 643 -22.79 -2.23 -45.84
C ALA A 643 -21.55 -2.46 -44.96
N THR A 644 -20.46 -1.73 -45.23
CA THR A 644 -19.23 -1.81 -44.43
C THR A 644 -19.45 -1.28 -43.01
N LEU A 645 -20.18 -0.18 -42.87
CA LEU A 645 -20.52 0.38 -41.55
C LEU A 645 -21.43 -0.56 -40.76
N PHE A 646 -22.43 -1.15 -41.41
CA PHE A 646 -23.29 -2.17 -40.79
C PHE A 646 -22.49 -3.40 -40.35
N ALA A 647 -21.61 -3.92 -41.20
CA ALA A 647 -20.75 -5.06 -40.87
C ALA A 647 -19.82 -4.75 -39.68
N ALA A 648 -19.26 -3.55 -39.61
CA ALA A 648 -18.41 -3.14 -38.49
C ALA A 648 -19.20 -3.02 -37.17
N VAL A 649 -20.42 -2.46 -37.21
CA VAL A 649 -21.30 -2.40 -36.04
C VAL A 649 -21.72 -3.80 -35.59
N LEU A 650 -22.05 -4.70 -36.52
CA LEU A 650 -22.43 -6.07 -36.21
C LEU A 650 -21.26 -6.85 -35.59
N ALA A 651 -20.07 -6.75 -36.17
CA ALA A 651 -18.86 -7.36 -35.63
C ALA A 651 -18.58 -6.86 -34.21
N PHE A 652 -18.67 -5.56 -34.00
CA PHE A 652 -18.55 -4.95 -32.68
C PHE A 652 -19.56 -5.53 -31.68
N LEU A 653 -20.84 -5.64 -32.06
CA LEU A 653 -21.87 -6.21 -31.19
C LEU A 653 -21.59 -7.67 -30.86
N ILE A 654 -21.13 -8.46 -31.83
CA ILE A 654 -20.73 -9.86 -31.60
C ILE A 654 -19.57 -9.93 -30.61
N ALA A 655 -18.54 -9.07 -30.75
CA ALA A 655 -17.42 -9.03 -29.80
C ALA A 655 -17.89 -8.69 -28.38
N ALA A 656 -18.74 -7.67 -28.25
CA ALA A 656 -19.25 -7.22 -26.95
C ALA A 656 -20.15 -8.28 -26.30
N ILE A 657 -21.00 -8.96 -27.07
CA ILE A 657 -21.87 -10.05 -26.57
C ILE A 657 -21.03 -11.25 -26.17
N LEU A 658 -20.07 -11.68 -27.00
CA LEU A 658 -19.18 -12.80 -26.66
C LEU A 658 -18.36 -12.49 -25.41
N ALA A 659 -17.77 -11.30 -25.32
CA ALA A 659 -17.04 -10.87 -24.13
C ALA A 659 -17.97 -10.89 -22.89
N TYR A 660 -19.21 -10.40 -23.02
CA TYR A 660 -20.18 -10.42 -21.93
C TYR A 660 -20.58 -11.84 -21.49
N VAL A 661 -20.79 -12.76 -22.45
CA VAL A 661 -21.11 -14.16 -22.15
C VAL A 661 -19.95 -14.86 -21.44
N ILE A 662 -18.71 -14.56 -21.83
CA ILE A 662 -17.51 -15.15 -21.19
C ILE A 662 -17.28 -14.58 -19.79
N ILE A 663 -17.54 -13.28 -19.57
CA ILE A 663 -17.43 -12.63 -18.24
C ILE A 663 -18.47 -13.18 -17.25
N GLY A 664 -19.57 -13.74 -17.75
CA GLY A 664 -20.65 -14.16 -16.89
C GLY A 664 -21.46 -12.97 -16.34
N ARG A 665 -22.66 -13.29 -15.85
CA ARG A 665 -23.65 -12.28 -15.47
C ARG A 665 -23.34 -11.56 -14.15
N GLU A 666 -22.46 -12.16 -13.34
CA GLU A 666 -22.22 -11.76 -11.95
C GLU A 666 -21.10 -10.70 -11.80
N GLU A 667 -20.11 -10.67 -12.70
CA GLU A 667 -18.91 -9.83 -12.52
C GLU A 667 -18.92 -8.52 -13.34
N GLY A 668 -19.76 -8.43 -14.39
CA GLY A 668 -19.70 -7.34 -15.36
C GLY A 668 -21.05 -6.71 -15.72
N SER A 669 -21.21 -5.40 -15.55
CA SER A 669 -22.27 -4.66 -16.25
C SER A 669 -22.00 -4.70 -17.76
N PHE A 670 -22.94 -5.21 -18.56
CA PHE A 670 -22.86 -5.22 -20.04
C PHE A 670 -22.44 -3.86 -20.63
N ARG A 671 -22.86 -2.78 -19.97
CA ARG A 671 -22.53 -1.41 -20.34
C ARG A 671 -21.03 -1.11 -20.26
N ARG A 672 -20.30 -1.73 -19.32
CA ARG A 672 -18.83 -1.60 -19.18
C ARG A 672 -18.12 -2.34 -20.31
N VAL A 673 -18.55 -3.57 -20.61
CA VAL A 673 -17.97 -4.41 -21.67
C VAL A 673 -18.12 -3.73 -23.04
N ILE A 674 -19.29 -3.16 -23.33
CA ILE A 674 -19.53 -2.37 -24.54
C ILE A 674 -18.54 -1.20 -24.66
N ARG A 675 -18.30 -0.45 -23.57
CA ARG A 675 -17.38 0.70 -23.60
C ARG A 675 -15.97 0.28 -23.93
N ILE A 676 -15.45 -0.74 -23.24
CA ILE A 676 -14.11 -1.28 -23.47
C ILE A 676 -13.97 -1.75 -24.93
N THR A 677 -14.98 -2.46 -25.43
CA THR A 677 -14.99 -2.96 -26.80
C THR A 677 -14.99 -1.80 -27.83
N LEU A 678 -15.69 -0.70 -27.57
CA LEU A 678 -15.73 0.46 -28.47
C LEU A 678 -14.37 1.17 -28.53
N TYR A 679 -13.71 1.33 -27.38
CA TYR A 679 -12.36 1.89 -27.35
C TYR A 679 -11.35 0.95 -28.05
N ALA A 680 -11.46 -0.36 -27.85
CA ALA A 680 -10.59 -1.32 -28.49
C ALA A 680 -10.69 -1.33 -30.03
N ALA A 681 -11.79 -0.83 -30.59
CA ALA A 681 -11.98 -0.72 -32.04
C ALA A 681 -11.46 0.59 -32.66
N LEU A 682 -10.87 1.49 -31.87
CA LEU A 682 -10.30 2.75 -32.37
C LEU A 682 -9.11 2.62 -33.35
N PRO A 683 -8.27 1.56 -33.32
CA PRO A 683 -7.22 1.36 -34.32
C PRO A 683 -7.73 1.40 -35.77
N PHE A 684 -9.01 1.07 -36.01
CA PHE A 684 -9.62 1.16 -37.34
C PHE A 684 -9.64 2.57 -37.93
N GLY A 685 -9.71 3.64 -37.12
CA GLY A 685 -9.63 5.00 -37.66
C GLY A 685 -8.22 5.57 -37.79
N ILE A 686 -7.21 4.87 -37.28
CA ILE A 686 -5.82 5.35 -37.26
C ILE A 686 -5.00 4.58 -38.28
N VAL A 687 -4.97 3.26 -38.11
CA VAL A 687 -4.19 2.37 -38.98
C VAL A 687 -5.00 1.95 -40.18
N GLY A 688 -6.33 1.87 -40.06
CA GLY A 688 -7.22 1.59 -41.19
C GLY A 688 -7.13 2.62 -42.33
N LEU A 689 -6.53 3.79 -42.08
CA LEU A 689 -6.23 4.78 -43.12
C LEU A 689 -5.18 4.31 -44.12
N ILE A 690 -4.35 3.33 -43.76
CA ILE A 690 -3.37 2.73 -44.67
C ILE A 690 -4.12 1.79 -45.62
N PRO A 691 -4.20 2.10 -46.92
CA PRO A 691 -5.04 1.32 -47.82
C PRO A 691 -4.56 -0.12 -47.97
N GLY A 692 -5.50 -1.07 -47.94
CA GLY A 692 -5.24 -2.51 -48.05
C GLY A 692 -4.68 -3.13 -46.77
N PHE A 693 -3.48 -2.72 -46.35
CA PHE A 693 -2.81 -3.28 -45.16
C PHE A 693 -3.41 -2.78 -43.85
N GLY A 694 -3.92 -1.55 -43.83
CA GLY A 694 -4.41 -0.90 -42.62
C GLY A 694 -5.60 -1.61 -41.99
N LEU A 695 -6.51 -2.17 -42.79
CA LEU A 695 -7.67 -2.91 -42.26
C LEU A 695 -7.27 -4.22 -41.58
N LEU A 696 -6.22 -4.89 -42.06
CA LEU A 696 -5.66 -6.10 -41.45
C LEU A 696 -4.92 -5.76 -40.16
N VAL A 697 -4.03 -4.76 -40.20
CA VAL A 697 -3.27 -4.34 -39.03
C VAL A 697 -4.17 -3.75 -37.96
N ALA A 698 -5.19 -2.97 -38.33
CA ALA A 698 -6.18 -2.44 -37.39
C ALA A 698 -6.97 -3.55 -36.70
N GLY A 699 -7.32 -4.62 -37.42
CA GLY A 699 -8.00 -5.78 -36.85
C GLY A 699 -7.15 -6.53 -35.82
N LEU A 700 -5.90 -6.84 -36.19
CA LEU A 700 -4.95 -7.47 -35.28
C LEU A 700 -4.69 -6.59 -34.05
N TRP A 701 -4.48 -5.30 -34.25
CA TRP A 701 -4.23 -4.37 -33.15
C TRP A 701 -5.45 -4.24 -32.23
N SER A 702 -6.66 -4.13 -32.80
CA SER A 702 -7.90 -4.11 -32.03
C SER A 702 -8.08 -5.38 -31.20
N THR A 703 -7.68 -6.54 -31.74
CA THR A 703 -7.69 -7.83 -31.03
C THR A 703 -6.74 -7.81 -29.84
N PHE A 704 -5.51 -7.32 -30.01
CA PHE A 704 -4.55 -7.19 -28.91
C PHE A 704 -5.03 -6.23 -27.83
N ILE A 705 -5.58 -5.08 -28.22
CA ILE A 705 -6.11 -4.09 -27.26
C ILE A 705 -7.29 -4.67 -26.49
N LEU A 706 -8.25 -5.32 -27.16
CA LEU A 706 -9.41 -5.89 -26.49
C LEU A 706 -8.99 -7.02 -25.54
N SER A 707 -8.08 -7.89 -25.97
CA SER A 707 -7.56 -8.98 -25.13
C SER A 707 -6.85 -8.44 -23.88
N GLY A 708 -5.96 -7.46 -24.04
CA GLY A 708 -5.26 -6.82 -22.92
C GLY A 708 -6.21 -6.11 -21.96
N ALA A 709 -7.22 -5.41 -22.50
CA ALA A 709 -8.23 -4.72 -21.72
C ALA A 709 -9.14 -5.68 -20.92
N LEU A 710 -9.54 -6.80 -21.53
CA LEU A 710 -10.33 -7.83 -20.86
C LEU A 710 -9.52 -8.52 -19.76
N ARG A 711 -8.24 -8.81 -20.01
CA ARG A 711 -7.34 -9.39 -19.01
C ARG A 711 -7.13 -8.45 -17.81
N SER A 712 -6.89 -7.16 -18.05
CA SER A 712 -6.65 -6.21 -16.94
C SER A 712 -7.90 -5.81 -16.16
N THR A 713 -9.10 -6.06 -16.71
CA THR A 713 -10.36 -5.69 -16.05
C THR A 713 -11.05 -6.86 -15.36
N PHE A 714 -10.82 -8.10 -15.83
CA PHE A 714 -11.56 -9.29 -15.38
C PHE A 714 -10.66 -10.51 -15.13
N ASP A 715 -9.34 -10.33 -14.98
CA ASP A 715 -8.35 -11.40 -14.68
C ASP A 715 -8.44 -12.66 -15.56
N PHE A 716 -8.80 -12.49 -16.84
CA PHE A 716 -8.92 -13.62 -17.75
C PHE A 716 -7.59 -14.33 -18.04
N SER A 717 -7.69 -15.65 -18.20
CA SER A 717 -6.65 -16.42 -18.86
C SER A 717 -6.45 -15.95 -20.31
N VAL A 718 -5.19 -15.97 -20.77
CA VAL A 718 -4.81 -15.52 -22.11
C VAL A 718 -5.69 -16.12 -23.23
N PRO A 719 -6.03 -17.42 -23.24
CA PRO A 719 -6.85 -17.98 -24.31
C PRO A 719 -8.28 -17.43 -24.35
N ALA A 720 -8.89 -17.19 -23.18
CA ALA A 720 -10.27 -16.71 -23.06
C ALA A 720 -10.42 -15.26 -23.53
N SER A 721 -9.42 -14.41 -23.30
CA SER A 721 -9.46 -12.99 -23.69
C SER A 721 -9.31 -12.77 -25.21
N PHE A 722 -8.72 -13.72 -25.95
CA PHE A 722 -8.61 -13.65 -27.41
C PHE A 722 -9.85 -14.15 -28.16
N LEU A 723 -10.69 -14.98 -27.55
CA LEU A 723 -11.83 -15.61 -28.23
C LEU A 723 -12.85 -14.58 -28.77
N PRO A 724 -13.32 -13.56 -28.00
CA PRO A 724 -14.26 -12.57 -28.51
C PRO A 724 -13.73 -11.75 -29.70
N PRO A 725 -12.54 -11.11 -29.64
CA PRO A 725 -12.06 -10.29 -30.75
C PRO A 725 -11.73 -11.12 -31.99
N VAL A 726 -11.13 -12.31 -31.84
CA VAL A 726 -10.76 -13.15 -32.99
C VAL A 726 -12.02 -13.64 -33.72
N THR A 727 -13.03 -14.09 -32.97
CA THR A 727 -14.29 -14.58 -33.55
C THR A 727 -15.05 -13.45 -34.25
N SER A 728 -15.15 -12.28 -33.60
CA SER A 728 -15.78 -11.09 -34.18
C SER A 728 -15.08 -10.65 -35.47
N TYR A 729 -13.75 -10.54 -35.46
CA TYR A 729 -13.00 -10.10 -36.62
C TYR A 729 -13.05 -11.12 -37.76
N GLY A 730 -12.96 -12.42 -37.45
CA GLY A 730 -13.15 -13.49 -38.43
C GLY A 730 -14.51 -13.42 -39.11
N MET A 731 -15.58 -13.20 -38.34
CA MET A 731 -16.95 -13.04 -38.87
C MET A 731 -17.09 -11.76 -39.71
N ALA A 732 -16.50 -10.65 -39.28
CA ALA A 732 -16.48 -9.40 -40.03
C ALA A 732 -15.78 -9.54 -41.37
N PHE A 733 -14.61 -10.20 -41.37
CA PHE A 733 -13.82 -10.46 -42.56
C PHE A 733 -14.58 -11.38 -43.53
N CYS A 734 -15.22 -12.44 -43.03
CA CYS A 734 -16.09 -13.29 -43.83
C CYS A 734 -17.26 -12.51 -44.43
N ALA A 735 -17.93 -11.64 -43.66
CA ALA A 735 -19.02 -10.82 -44.15
C ALA A 735 -18.57 -9.84 -45.25
N ILE A 736 -17.40 -9.21 -45.08
CA ILE A 736 -16.81 -8.30 -46.08
C ILE A 736 -16.41 -9.04 -47.36
N ILE A 737 -16.01 -10.31 -47.30
CA ILE A 737 -15.73 -11.13 -48.49
C ILE A 737 -17.02 -11.57 -49.18
N LEU A 738 -18.04 -11.95 -48.42
CA LEU A 738 -19.29 -12.51 -48.93
C LEU A 738 -20.24 -11.45 -49.51
N LEU A 739 -20.30 -10.25 -48.93
CA LEU A 739 -21.13 -9.14 -49.39
C LEU A 739 -20.86 -8.69 -50.84
N PRO A 740 -19.61 -8.44 -51.27
CA PRO A 740 -19.32 -8.12 -52.67
C PRO A 740 -19.56 -9.33 -53.57
N GLY A 741 -19.37 -10.57 -53.10
CA GLY A 741 -19.73 -11.78 -53.85
C GLY A 741 -21.22 -11.86 -54.20
N GLY A 742 -22.10 -11.29 -53.37
CA GLY A 742 -23.55 -11.21 -53.64
C GLY A 742 -24.00 -9.95 -54.41
N ILE A 743 -23.16 -8.92 -54.53
CA ILE A 743 -23.45 -7.68 -55.26
C ILE A 743 -22.81 -7.69 -56.67
N ILE A 744 -21.81 -8.54 -56.88
CA ILE A 744 -21.09 -8.70 -58.17
C ILE A 744 -21.74 -9.76 -59.07
N VAL A 745 -22.60 -10.62 -58.52
CA VAL A 745 -23.54 -11.48 -59.29
C VAL A 745 -24.80 -10.67 -59.57
#